data_AF-A0A842XL42-F1
#
_entry.id   AF-A0A842XL42-F1
#
_cell.length_a   1.000
_cell.length_b   1.000
_cell.length_c   1.000
_cell.angle_alpha   90.00
_cell.angle_beta   90.00
_cell.angle_gamma   90.00
#
_symmetry.space_group_name_H-M   'P 1'
#
loop_
_entity.id
_entity.type
_entity.pdbx_description
1 polymer ?
#
loop_
_entity_poly.entity_id
_entity_poly.type
_entity_poly.pdbx_seq_one_letter_code
_entity_poly.pdbx_strand_id
1 'polypeptide(L)'
;MALGFYLLTWVGGVLFIAIFILYGVLQYTLNGVRGGPNEYICITLTPLFFIPLLMLLPFFGPSYPYYNIQQVGSLNVGIIIFSIPLLYRYLINKFGYRRGLVRERIAKAALTKPERIGRGEYTCPICGKRSRGAGIVEHIKTKHRADIERKSELVKLKLFFDENPELSGGLKKLGISPMHGSPLEITSKYDLLLPVLTIAVLVGLAILFFPSIIGGFVGTITPGGTALTIAEVHPMETGRAWEWFTISFYIALFAMGILALNLVLRNRPEELLILVWSIIIFVTVGGLGVFGIEGIGQNRFAYYYAINAAILSGLFFMKAFEFLTGGEENVIKRESTADARSGKKGGKAKGSEANLDLRLIIFAFAILVIFVIGITQVGIESIIPVAVIVAIFFVWMHAANKKRADREKPLRKTLAVLLIIIILFYPFPLNAVARPFPSTTNLPLSAAYAINTAERGIGMIGEADWYESLRWMRTNTPEPGIDYYGVYEEPPLNETTGVREDYKYPPSAYGVMSWWDFGHIITWIAHRIPNANPFQAGVGGPIGSGSPGACVFFIVDDESEANEVADALGVRYVVSNFEMADIWNALYNKYAAMTVWAGNPQYYNTLSYYYQTMVARLHMFDGASVEVAGETIPALSHYRLVHESPTFILPLLIMDENTGYIYWRSFSGDYETTAAQAQLLHGWLFSMSAGVGMEADLDEGFMPEMLKSAFNSTIPLSEESTVVKVNGGRWIITDEENRNVFIIEKKEGTLNAYLYGWPTGQPNIKAWTPEYLQPVSFVKVFEYVKGARIEGAAPNGSLIEVSTTITTNQGRTFTYSARTTANDSYKYEFIVPYSTEGPVEGGTNFDVSVSPYTLRAGHFENERVVWDVEEEVRIHEGDVMEGRTIKVDLL
;
A
#
# COMPACT_ATOMS: atom_id res chain seq x y z
N MET A 1 -2.86 17.17 -22.98
CA MET A 1 -1.43 16.81 -22.95
C MET A 1 -1.02 16.24 -21.59
N ALA A 2 -1.12 16.97 -20.47
CA ALA A 2 -0.76 16.43 -19.14
C ALA A 2 -1.44 15.09 -18.80
N LEU A 3 -2.75 14.97 -19.04
CA LEU A 3 -3.48 13.70 -18.90
C LEU A 3 -2.92 12.58 -19.81
N GLY A 4 -2.47 12.92 -21.03
CA GLY A 4 -1.87 11.96 -21.95
C GLY A 4 -0.50 11.48 -21.49
N PHE A 5 0.37 12.39 -21.03
CA PHE A 5 1.65 12.00 -20.42
C PHE A 5 1.44 11.12 -19.20
N TYR A 6 0.50 11.50 -18.32
CA TYR A 6 0.16 10.69 -17.16
C TYR A 6 -0.27 9.27 -17.52
N LEU A 7 -1.15 9.12 -18.52
CA LEU A 7 -1.58 7.82 -19.01
C LEU A 7 -0.43 7.03 -19.65
N LEU A 8 0.49 7.68 -20.36
CA LEU A 8 1.69 7.04 -20.94
C LEU A 8 2.72 6.59 -19.90
N THR A 9 2.71 7.21 -18.71
CA THR A 9 3.56 6.84 -17.58
C THR A 9 2.92 5.76 -16.72
N TRP A 10 1.59 5.78 -16.57
CA TRP A 10 0.89 4.87 -15.67
C TRP A 10 -0.47 4.43 -16.19
N VAL A 11 -0.60 3.12 -16.39
CA VAL A 11 -1.80 2.46 -16.92
C VAL A 11 -3.02 2.60 -16.01
N GLY A 12 -2.80 2.74 -14.70
CA GLY A 12 -3.85 3.01 -13.72
C GLY A 12 -4.44 4.43 -13.82
N GLY A 13 -3.88 5.28 -14.68
CA GLY A 13 -4.31 6.67 -14.84
C GLY A 13 -5.74 6.84 -15.36
N VAL A 14 -6.40 5.75 -15.75
CA VAL A 14 -7.84 5.69 -16.06
C VAL A 14 -8.70 6.25 -14.91
N LEU A 15 -8.21 6.17 -13.67
CA LEU A 15 -8.86 6.83 -12.52
C LEU A 15 -9.11 8.32 -12.78
N PHE A 16 -8.13 9.06 -13.30
CA PHE A 16 -8.32 10.49 -13.58
C PHE A 16 -9.31 10.74 -14.72
N ILE A 17 -9.43 9.82 -15.69
CA ILE A 17 -10.49 9.88 -16.72
C ILE A 17 -11.86 9.82 -16.03
N ALA A 18 -12.05 8.86 -15.12
CA ALA A 18 -13.29 8.71 -14.37
C ALA A 18 -13.60 9.95 -13.50
N ILE A 19 -12.59 10.52 -12.83
CA ILE A 19 -12.74 11.75 -12.03
C ILE A 19 -13.22 12.91 -12.89
N PHE A 20 -12.59 13.14 -14.05
CA PHE A 20 -12.98 14.23 -14.94
C PHE A 20 -14.37 14.03 -15.57
N ILE A 21 -14.72 12.79 -15.92
CA ILE A 21 -16.07 12.46 -16.40
C ILE A 21 -17.10 12.76 -15.30
N LEU A 22 -16.89 12.25 -14.09
CA LEU A 22 -17.81 12.46 -12.98
C LEU A 22 -17.96 13.96 -12.66
N TYR A 23 -16.84 14.68 -12.52
CA TYR A 23 -16.85 16.12 -12.35
C TYR A 23 -17.64 16.82 -13.45
N GLY A 24 -17.37 16.50 -14.72
CA GLY A 24 -18.03 17.14 -15.84
C GLY A 24 -19.53 16.90 -15.86
N VAL A 25 -19.99 15.67 -15.57
CA VAL A 25 -21.41 15.32 -15.46
C VAL A 25 -22.08 16.06 -14.30
N LEU A 26 -21.44 16.08 -13.12
CA LEU A 26 -21.95 16.78 -11.94
C LEU A 26 -22.05 18.29 -12.20
N GLN A 27 -21.00 18.91 -12.72
CA GLN A 27 -21.00 20.35 -13.00
C GLN A 27 -22.01 20.72 -14.10
N TYR A 28 -22.11 19.92 -15.16
CA TYR A 28 -23.09 20.13 -16.23
C TYR A 28 -24.52 20.07 -15.69
N THR A 29 -24.79 19.12 -14.79
CA THR A 29 -26.08 18.95 -14.12
C THR A 29 -26.38 20.13 -13.20
N LEU A 30 -25.43 20.53 -12.36
CA LEU A 30 -25.58 21.65 -11.43
C LEU A 30 -25.83 22.98 -12.15
N ASN A 31 -25.10 23.24 -13.24
CA ASN A 31 -25.35 24.39 -14.10
C ASN A 31 -26.74 24.33 -14.72
N GLY A 32 -27.16 23.17 -15.24
CA GLY A 32 -28.49 22.98 -15.83
C GLY A 32 -29.61 23.28 -14.83
N VAL A 33 -29.51 22.77 -13.61
CA VAL A 33 -30.47 23.04 -12.52
C VAL A 33 -30.47 24.51 -12.11
N ARG A 34 -29.30 25.18 -12.13
CA ARG A 34 -29.16 26.60 -11.77
C ARG A 34 -29.37 27.55 -12.94
N GLY A 35 -29.72 27.07 -14.13
CA GLY A 35 -29.89 27.89 -15.35
C GLY A 35 -28.60 28.54 -15.87
N GLY A 36 -27.43 28.00 -15.51
CA GLY A 36 -26.11 28.47 -15.93
C GLY A 36 -25.67 27.92 -17.29
N PRO A 37 -24.67 28.55 -17.95
CA PRO A 37 -24.17 28.11 -19.24
C PRO A 37 -23.39 26.79 -19.13
N ASN A 38 -23.58 25.89 -20.10
CA ASN A 38 -22.92 24.57 -20.13
C ASN A 38 -21.88 24.37 -21.23
N GLU A 39 -21.81 25.27 -22.22
CA GLU A 39 -20.90 25.09 -23.37
C GLU A 39 -19.44 25.01 -22.98
N TYR A 40 -19.00 25.82 -22.03
CA TYR A 40 -17.59 25.88 -21.65
C TYR A 40 -17.08 24.54 -21.10
N ILE A 41 -17.93 23.78 -20.38
CA ILE A 41 -17.58 22.45 -19.86
C ILE A 41 -17.31 21.51 -21.02
N CYS A 42 -18.24 21.46 -21.97
CA CYS A 42 -18.13 20.58 -23.12
C CYS A 42 -16.95 20.95 -24.04
N ILE A 43 -16.73 22.25 -24.29
CA ILE A 43 -15.62 22.76 -25.10
C ILE A 43 -14.27 22.48 -24.44
N THR A 44 -14.21 22.49 -23.10
CA THR A 44 -12.97 22.24 -22.36
C THR A 44 -12.69 20.74 -22.19
N LEU A 45 -13.71 19.95 -21.86
CA LEU A 45 -13.54 18.52 -21.59
C LEU A 45 -13.40 17.67 -22.85
N THR A 46 -13.98 18.07 -23.99
CA THR A 46 -13.83 17.28 -25.24
C THR A 46 -12.36 17.17 -25.67
N PRO A 47 -11.58 18.27 -25.78
CA PRO A 47 -10.14 18.20 -26.07
C PRO A 47 -9.34 17.52 -24.95
N LEU A 48 -9.78 17.61 -23.69
CA LEU A 48 -9.13 16.96 -22.55
C LEU A 48 -9.03 15.44 -22.75
N PHE A 49 -10.03 14.80 -23.37
CA PHE A 49 -10.02 13.37 -23.68
C PHE A 49 -9.49 13.05 -25.08
N PHE A 50 -9.77 13.91 -26.06
CA PHE A 50 -9.33 13.70 -27.45
C PHE A 50 -7.80 13.74 -27.62
N ILE A 51 -7.12 14.69 -26.98
CA ILE A 51 -5.66 14.83 -27.11
C ILE A 51 -4.94 13.61 -26.52
N PRO A 52 -5.23 13.15 -25.28
CA PRO A 52 -4.66 11.91 -24.76
C PRO A 52 -4.96 10.70 -25.65
N LEU A 53 -6.16 10.59 -26.23
CA LEU A 53 -6.48 9.49 -27.14
C LEU A 53 -5.50 9.45 -28.31
N LEU A 54 -5.24 10.59 -28.96
CA LEU A 54 -4.25 10.66 -30.05
C LEU A 54 -2.83 10.28 -29.58
N MET A 55 -2.46 10.62 -28.35
CA MET A 55 -1.16 10.28 -27.78
C MET A 55 -1.02 8.78 -27.47
N LEU A 56 -2.12 8.10 -27.12
CA LEU A 56 -2.12 6.67 -26.76
C LEU A 56 -2.28 5.75 -27.97
N LEU A 57 -2.91 6.21 -29.06
CA LEU A 57 -3.15 5.39 -30.26
C LEU A 57 -1.90 4.69 -30.83
N PRO A 58 -0.70 5.30 -30.88
CA PRO A 58 0.51 4.61 -31.36
C PRO A 58 0.93 3.41 -30.50
N PHE A 59 0.48 3.36 -29.24
CA PHE A 59 0.78 2.29 -28.28
C PHE A 59 -0.38 1.29 -28.15
N PHE A 60 -1.49 1.50 -28.87
CA PHE A 60 -2.64 0.62 -28.88
C PHE A 60 -2.43 -0.53 -29.86
N GLY A 61 -2.39 -1.76 -29.35
CA GLY A 61 -2.27 -2.96 -30.16
C GLY A 61 -2.36 -4.23 -29.30
N PRO A 62 -2.59 -5.40 -29.91
CA PRO A 62 -2.65 -6.68 -29.19
C PRO A 62 -1.34 -7.04 -28.47
N SER A 63 -0.22 -6.45 -28.91
CA SER A 63 1.13 -6.72 -28.43
C SER A 63 1.59 -5.90 -27.22
N TYR A 64 0.76 -4.99 -26.72
CA TYR A 64 1.08 -4.21 -25.53
C TYR A 64 0.04 -4.49 -24.45
N PRO A 65 0.34 -5.34 -23.44
CA PRO A 65 -0.66 -5.79 -22.45
C PRO A 65 -1.24 -4.64 -21.62
N TYR A 66 -0.56 -3.49 -21.62
CA TYR A 66 -0.82 -2.34 -20.78
C TYR A 66 -1.77 -1.29 -21.38
N TYR A 67 -1.81 -1.12 -22.70
CA TYR A 67 -2.67 -0.13 -23.39
C TYR A 67 -3.73 -0.82 -24.24
N ASN A 68 -4.81 -1.23 -23.58
CA ASN A 68 -5.87 -2.02 -24.16
C ASN A 68 -7.17 -1.22 -24.35
N ILE A 69 -8.25 -1.92 -24.68
CA ILE A 69 -9.57 -1.31 -24.95
C ILE A 69 -10.12 -0.52 -23.76
N GLN A 70 -9.69 -0.81 -22.52
CA GLN A 70 -10.13 -0.08 -21.33
C GLN A 70 -9.59 1.35 -21.32
N GLN A 71 -8.30 1.56 -21.63
CA GLN A 71 -7.69 2.90 -21.68
C GLN A 71 -8.23 3.70 -22.87
N VAL A 72 -8.26 3.11 -24.06
CA VAL A 72 -8.73 3.79 -25.28
C VAL A 72 -10.24 4.01 -25.25
N GLY A 73 -11.01 3.00 -24.81
CA GLY A 73 -12.46 3.05 -24.72
C GLY A 73 -12.95 4.10 -23.73
N SER A 74 -12.32 4.20 -22.55
CA SER A 74 -12.71 5.21 -21.54
C SER A 74 -12.49 6.65 -22.01
N LEU A 75 -11.43 6.92 -22.77
CA LEU A 75 -11.22 8.23 -23.42
C LEU A 75 -12.31 8.52 -24.46
N ASN A 76 -12.66 7.54 -25.29
CA ASN A 76 -13.74 7.68 -26.27
C ASN A 76 -15.09 7.98 -25.60
N VAL A 77 -15.39 7.32 -24.47
CA VAL A 77 -16.59 7.59 -23.67
C VAL A 77 -16.62 9.06 -23.23
N GLY A 78 -15.51 9.60 -22.70
CA GLY A 78 -15.40 11.01 -22.34
C GLY A 78 -15.64 11.96 -23.53
N ILE A 79 -15.06 11.67 -24.70
CA ILE A 79 -15.26 12.45 -25.93
C ILE A 79 -16.74 12.47 -26.33
N ILE A 80 -17.39 11.30 -26.37
CA ILE A 80 -18.79 11.16 -26.78
C ILE A 80 -19.70 11.92 -25.82
N ILE A 81 -19.51 11.72 -24.52
CA ILE A 81 -20.26 12.37 -23.43
C ILE A 81 -20.26 13.89 -23.59
N PHE A 82 -19.10 14.51 -23.83
CA PHE A 82 -18.99 15.97 -23.85
C PHE A 82 -19.16 16.61 -25.23
N SER A 83 -19.01 15.85 -26.34
CA SER A 83 -19.21 16.37 -27.70
C SER A 83 -20.67 16.33 -28.17
N ILE A 84 -21.47 15.34 -27.75
CA ILE A 84 -22.89 15.21 -28.13
C ILE A 84 -23.71 16.46 -27.77
N PRO A 85 -23.60 17.04 -26.56
CA PRO A 85 -24.35 18.25 -26.20
C PRO A 85 -24.01 19.46 -27.08
N LEU A 86 -22.75 19.60 -27.50
CA LEU A 86 -22.32 20.65 -28.44
C LEU A 86 -22.94 20.47 -29.81
N LEU A 87 -22.91 19.23 -30.32
CA LEU A 87 -23.54 18.89 -31.59
C LEU A 87 -25.04 19.15 -31.54
N TYR A 88 -25.72 18.72 -30.47
CA TYR A 88 -27.15 18.94 -30.29
C TYR A 88 -27.50 20.44 -30.28
N ARG A 89 -26.75 21.26 -29.54
CA ARG A 89 -26.94 22.71 -29.51
C ARG A 89 -26.70 23.35 -30.87
N TYR A 90 -25.65 22.93 -31.58
CA TYR A 90 -25.39 23.38 -32.95
C TYR A 90 -26.57 23.05 -33.88
N LEU A 91 -27.10 21.83 -33.81
CA LEU A 91 -28.24 21.38 -34.61
C LEU A 91 -29.50 22.18 -34.28
N ILE A 92 -29.83 22.39 -33.00
CA ILE A 92 -30.96 23.24 -32.59
C ILE A 92 -30.82 24.65 -33.12
N ASN A 93 -29.65 25.28 -32.96
CA ASN A 93 -29.44 26.66 -33.42
C ASN A 93 -29.59 26.75 -34.95
N LYS A 94 -29.07 25.77 -35.69
CA LYS A 94 -29.13 25.74 -37.16
C LYS A 94 -30.54 25.49 -37.69
N PHE A 95 -31.28 24.54 -37.11
CA PHE A 95 -32.60 24.13 -37.59
C PHE A 95 -33.77 24.91 -36.97
N GLY A 96 -33.66 25.30 -35.68
CA GLY A 96 -34.61 26.15 -34.98
C GLY A 96 -34.69 27.54 -35.60
N TYR A 97 -33.56 28.12 -35.98
CA TYR A 97 -33.49 29.40 -36.71
C TYR A 97 -34.19 29.32 -38.08
N ARG A 98 -34.03 28.22 -38.82
CA ARG A 98 -34.73 27.99 -40.10
C ARG A 98 -36.25 27.89 -39.92
N ARG A 99 -36.75 27.19 -38.89
CA ARG A 99 -38.20 27.10 -38.61
C ARG A 99 -38.79 28.44 -38.15
N GLY A 100 -38.04 29.22 -37.37
CA GLY A 100 -38.42 30.57 -36.96
C GLY A 100 -38.61 31.51 -38.16
N LEU A 101 -37.64 31.53 -39.08
CA LEU A 101 -37.70 32.31 -40.33
C LEU A 101 -38.87 31.93 -41.24
N VAL A 102 -39.18 30.63 -41.35
CA VAL A 102 -40.32 30.15 -42.14
C VAL A 102 -41.65 30.57 -41.50
N ARG A 103 -41.80 30.46 -40.17
CA ARG A 103 -42.98 30.96 -39.45
C ARG A 103 -43.13 32.47 -39.55
N GLU A 104 -42.04 33.22 -39.48
CA GLU A 104 -42.08 34.67 -39.61
C GLU A 104 -42.47 35.11 -41.03
N ARG A 105 -42.00 34.39 -42.06
CA ARG A 105 -42.45 34.60 -43.45
C ARG A 105 -43.94 34.25 -43.64
N ILE A 106 -44.41 33.16 -43.05
CA ILE A 106 -45.84 32.79 -43.08
C ILE A 106 -46.70 33.82 -42.34
N ALA A 107 -46.26 34.30 -41.18
CA ALA A 107 -46.94 35.34 -40.42
C ALA A 107 -46.96 36.70 -41.15
N LYS A 108 -45.85 37.09 -41.80
CA LYS A 108 -45.78 38.30 -42.65
C LYS A 108 -46.63 38.18 -43.92
N ALA A 109 -46.75 36.99 -44.50
CA ALA A 109 -47.64 36.71 -45.64
C ALA A 109 -49.13 36.69 -45.25
N ALA A 110 -49.46 36.33 -44.00
CA ALA A 110 -50.83 36.43 -43.48
C ALA A 110 -51.25 37.89 -43.17
N LEU A 111 -50.30 38.74 -42.75
CA LEU A 111 -50.52 40.16 -42.41
C LEU A 111 -50.66 41.11 -43.62
N THR A 112 -50.52 40.63 -44.84
CA THR A 112 -50.57 41.46 -46.06
C THR A 112 -51.95 41.55 -46.73
N LYS A 113 -53.00 40.97 -46.14
CA LYS A 113 -54.38 41.25 -46.55
C LYS A 113 -54.92 42.49 -45.79
N PRO A 114 -55.48 43.50 -46.48
CA PRO A 114 -55.99 44.70 -45.81
C PRO A 114 -57.34 44.38 -45.15
N GLU A 115 -57.34 44.08 -43.85
CA GLU A 115 -58.57 44.01 -43.07
C GLU A 115 -59.01 45.42 -42.64
N ARG A 116 -60.25 45.77 -42.99
CA ARG A 116 -60.93 46.97 -42.52
C ARG A 116 -61.11 46.85 -41.00
N ILE A 117 -60.54 47.79 -40.24
CA ILE A 117 -60.74 47.90 -38.79
C ILE A 117 -62.25 47.84 -38.49
N GLY A 118 -62.64 46.87 -37.66
CA GLY A 118 -64.02 46.43 -37.45
C GLY A 118 -65.04 47.55 -37.21
N ARG A 119 -66.23 47.42 -37.82
CA ARG A 119 -67.38 48.34 -37.63
C ARG A 119 -68.15 48.08 -36.31
N GLY A 120 -67.70 47.13 -35.48
CA GLY A 120 -68.32 46.76 -34.21
C GLY A 120 -68.17 47.82 -33.13
N GLU A 121 -69.05 47.77 -32.13
CA GLU A 121 -69.04 48.64 -30.95
C GLU A 121 -68.41 47.86 -29.79
N TYR A 122 -67.25 48.32 -29.29
CA TYR A 122 -66.44 47.60 -28.31
C TYR A 122 -66.46 48.31 -26.97
N THR A 123 -66.35 47.57 -25.87
CA THR A 123 -66.36 48.11 -24.51
C THR A 123 -64.96 48.07 -23.91
N CYS A 124 -64.48 49.20 -23.37
CA CYS A 124 -63.17 49.28 -22.73
C CYS A 124 -63.13 48.39 -21.47
N PRO A 125 -62.17 47.45 -21.34
CA PRO A 125 -62.11 46.51 -20.22
C PRO A 125 -61.69 47.17 -18.88
N ILE A 126 -61.19 48.41 -18.92
CA ILE A 126 -60.72 49.14 -17.72
C ILE A 126 -61.83 50.04 -17.17
N CYS A 127 -62.55 50.78 -18.02
CA CYS A 127 -63.51 51.80 -17.59
C CYS A 127 -64.94 51.62 -18.12
N GLY A 128 -65.20 50.60 -18.93
CA GLY A 128 -66.55 50.29 -19.45
C GLY A 128 -67.05 51.21 -20.57
N LYS A 129 -66.24 52.13 -21.09
CA LYS A 129 -66.66 53.03 -22.17
C LYS A 129 -66.84 52.29 -23.50
N ARG A 130 -67.97 52.52 -24.19
CA ARG A 130 -68.22 51.97 -25.53
C ARG A 130 -67.68 52.88 -26.63
N SER A 131 -67.00 52.31 -27.61
CA SER A 131 -66.51 53.03 -28.80
C SER A 131 -66.32 52.09 -29.99
N ARG A 132 -66.41 52.62 -31.20
CA ARG A 132 -66.30 51.82 -32.43
C ARG A 132 -64.86 51.69 -32.91
N GLY A 133 -64.46 50.50 -33.32
CA GLY A 133 -63.20 50.20 -34.01
C GLY A 133 -62.01 51.05 -33.54
N ALA A 134 -61.47 51.90 -34.42
CA ALA A 134 -60.32 52.76 -34.14
C ALA A 134 -60.49 53.67 -32.89
N GLY A 135 -61.72 54.07 -32.56
CA GLY A 135 -62.04 54.91 -31.41
C GLY A 135 -61.77 54.24 -30.05
N ILE A 136 -61.91 52.91 -29.94
CA ILE A 136 -61.61 52.20 -28.69
C ILE A 136 -60.09 52.17 -28.43
N VAL A 137 -59.30 52.01 -29.49
CA VAL A 137 -57.82 52.01 -29.43
C VAL A 137 -57.30 53.41 -29.06
N GLU A 138 -57.87 54.46 -29.66
CA GLU A 138 -57.55 55.86 -29.34
C GLU A 138 -57.90 56.19 -27.88
N HIS A 139 -59.05 55.71 -27.40
CA HIS A 139 -59.51 55.89 -26.03
C HIS A 139 -58.57 55.24 -25.00
N ILE A 140 -58.16 53.99 -25.22
CA ILE A 140 -57.20 53.28 -24.36
C ILE A 140 -55.86 54.02 -24.36
N LYS A 141 -55.38 54.46 -25.53
CA LYS A 141 -54.11 55.19 -25.69
C LYS A 141 -54.08 56.51 -24.93
N THR A 142 -55.22 57.22 -24.87
CA THR A 142 -55.28 58.58 -24.32
C THR A 142 -55.71 58.61 -22.86
N LYS A 143 -56.61 57.72 -22.42
CA LYS A 143 -57.18 57.73 -21.06
C LYS A 143 -56.62 56.68 -20.11
N HIS A 144 -56.04 55.59 -20.63
CA HIS A 144 -55.53 54.47 -19.82
C HIS A 144 -54.03 54.24 -19.99
N ARG A 145 -53.28 55.25 -20.42
CA ARG A 145 -51.85 55.13 -20.69
C ARG A 145 -51.05 54.77 -19.43
N ALA A 146 -51.39 55.36 -18.28
CA ALA A 146 -50.75 55.05 -17.00
C ALA A 146 -51.17 53.67 -16.45
N ASP A 147 -52.31 53.12 -16.92
CA ASP A 147 -52.82 51.81 -16.48
C ASP A 147 -52.13 50.65 -17.21
N ILE A 148 -51.50 50.92 -18.36
CA ILE A 148 -50.70 49.94 -19.14
C ILE A 148 -49.48 49.46 -18.33
N GLU A 149 -48.98 50.27 -17.39
CA GLU A 149 -47.84 49.90 -16.53
C GLU A 149 -48.25 49.04 -15.33
N ARG A 150 -49.55 48.95 -15.01
CA ARG A 150 -50.07 48.08 -13.93
C ARG A 150 -50.33 46.67 -14.43
N LYS A 151 -49.62 45.69 -13.84
CA LYS A 151 -49.63 44.28 -14.26
C LYS A 151 -51.03 43.65 -14.35
N SER A 152 -51.96 44.02 -13.46
CA SER A 152 -53.34 43.50 -13.46
C SER A 152 -54.20 44.02 -14.61
N GLU A 153 -54.07 45.31 -14.95
CA GLU A 153 -54.84 45.95 -16.04
C GLU A 153 -54.23 45.64 -17.40
N LEU A 154 -52.91 45.45 -17.47
CA LEU A 154 -52.22 44.97 -18.66
C LEU A 154 -52.71 43.58 -19.10
N VAL A 155 -53.01 42.68 -18.14
CA VAL A 155 -53.56 41.35 -18.44
C VAL A 155 -54.96 41.47 -19.03
N LYS A 156 -55.83 42.31 -18.47
CA LYS A 156 -57.18 42.56 -19.00
C LYS A 156 -57.15 43.15 -20.42
N LEU A 157 -56.24 44.10 -20.67
CA LEU A 157 -56.04 44.67 -22.01
C LEU A 157 -55.54 43.62 -23.00
N LYS A 158 -54.58 42.77 -22.59
CA LYS A 158 -54.08 41.69 -23.46
C LYS A 158 -55.17 40.68 -23.80
N LEU A 159 -55.98 40.26 -22.83
CA LEU A 159 -57.13 39.37 -23.05
C LEU A 159 -58.14 39.99 -24.01
N PHE A 160 -58.49 41.27 -23.79
CA PHE A 160 -59.42 42.00 -24.66
C PHE A 160 -58.95 42.05 -26.12
N PHE A 161 -57.66 42.26 -26.39
CA PHE A 161 -57.15 42.26 -27.76
C PHE A 161 -56.98 40.85 -28.36
N ASP A 162 -56.83 39.82 -27.53
CA ASP A 162 -56.79 38.41 -27.97
C ASP A 162 -58.20 37.92 -28.37
N GLU A 163 -59.23 38.34 -27.63
CA GLU A 163 -60.65 38.06 -27.92
C GLU A 163 -61.20 38.84 -29.13
N ASN A 164 -60.52 39.92 -29.55
CA ASN A 164 -60.95 40.79 -30.65
C ASN A 164 -59.81 40.99 -31.68
N PRO A 165 -59.46 39.94 -32.46
CA PRO A 165 -58.28 39.91 -33.32
C PRO A 165 -58.28 40.97 -34.43
N GLU A 166 -59.45 41.47 -34.85
CA GLU A 166 -59.60 42.57 -35.81
C GLU A 166 -59.13 43.94 -35.26
N LEU A 167 -58.91 44.06 -33.95
CA LEU A 167 -58.32 45.23 -33.29
C LEU A 167 -56.80 45.08 -33.05
N SER A 168 -56.19 43.98 -33.50
CA SER A 168 -54.76 43.65 -33.27
C SER A 168 -53.77 44.69 -33.83
N GLY A 169 -54.14 45.43 -34.88
CA GLY A 169 -53.35 46.58 -35.36
C GLY A 169 -53.18 47.69 -34.30
N GLY A 170 -54.08 47.77 -33.32
CA GLY A 170 -54.04 48.70 -32.19
C GLY A 170 -52.99 48.37 -31.12
N LEU A 171 -52.68 47.08 -30.90
CA LEU A 171 -51.63 46.62 -29.97
C LEU A 171 -50.27 47.26 -30.29
N LYS A 172 -49.94 47.33 -31.59
CA LYS A 172 -48.70 47.94 -32.09
C LYS A 172 -48.65 49.45 -31.84
N LYS A 173 -49.79 50.15 -31.97
CA LYS A 173 -49.92 51.60 -31.68
C LYS A 173 -49.85 51.92 -30.18
N LEU A 174 -50.16 50.96 -29.32
CA LEU A 174 -50.12 51.06 -27.86
C LEU A 174 -48.78 50.62 -27.25
N GLY A 175 -47.87 50.03 -28.04
CA GLY A 175 -46.59 49.52 -27.56
C GLY A 175 -46.70 48.27 -26.68
N ILE A 176 -47.83 47.57 -26.72
CA ILE A 176 -48.10 46.38 -25.91
C ILE A 176 -47.72 45.13 -26.71
N SER A 177 -46.89 44.26 -26.13
CA SER A 177 -46.52 42.97 -26.76
C SER A 177 -47.67 41.94 -26.62
N PRO A 178 -47.93 41.10 -27.65
CA PRO A 178 -48.97 40.06 -27.61
C PRO A 178 -48.81 39.11 -26.41
N MET A 179 -49.88 38.42 -26.03
CA MET A 179 -49.82 37.39 -24.97
C MET A 179 -48.99 36.17 -25.39
N HIS A 180 -48.95 35.88 -26.69
CA HIS A 180 -48.09 34.85 -27.27
C HIS A 180 -46.71 35.42 -27.58
N GLY A 181 -45.72 34.89 -26.87
CA GLY A 181 -44.33 35.30 -26.87
C GLY A 181 -43.68 35.40 -28.25
N SER A 182 -42.72 36.32 -28.35
CA SER A 182 -41.81 36.42 -29.49
C SER A 182 -41.07 35.08 -29.74
N PRO A 183 -40.51 34.85 -30.94
CA PRO A 183 -39.75 33.64 -31.26
C PRO A 183 -38.61 33.29 -30.27
N LEU A 184 -38.17 34.25 -29.45
CA LEU A 184 -37.21 34.06 -28.36
C LEU A 184 -37.77 33.30 -27.14
N GLU A 185 -39.08 33.26 -26.90
CA GLU A 185 -39.67 32.51 -25.78
C GLU A 185 -39.96 31.04 -26.14
N ILE A 186 -40.16 30.71 -27.42
CA ILE A 186 -40.37 29.32 -27.85
C ILE A 186 -39.08 28.50 -27.71
N THR A 187 -37.91 29.14 -27.74
CA THR A 187 -36.62 28.52 -27.40
C THR A 187 -36.49 28.16 -25.92
N SER A 188 -37.20 28.83 -25.00
CA SER A 188 -37.08 28.60 -23.54
C SER A 188 -37.78 27.33 -23.06
N LYS A 189 -38.75 26.78 -23.81
CA LYS A 189 -39.39 25.50 -23.46
C LYS A 189 -38.50 24.29 -23.76
N TYR A 190 -37.46 24.47 -24.59
CA TYR A 190 -36.44 23.46 -24.89
C TYR A 190 -35.25 23.49 -23.91
N ASP A 191 -35.14 24.51 -23.04
CA ASP A 191 -34.04 24.68 -22.07
C ASP A 191 -34.10 23.70 -20.89
N LEU A 192 -35.25 23.11 -20.57
CA LEU A 192 -35.38 22.11 -19.48
C LEU A 192 -35.30 20.66 -19.99
N LEU A 193 -35.79 20.40 -21.21
CA LEU A 193 -35.74 19.08 -21.85
C LEU A 193 -34.33 18.72 -22.32
N LEU A 194 -33.51 19.72 -22.67
CA LEU A 194 -32.13 19.51 -23.09
C LEU A 194 -31.24 18.99 -21.93
N PRO A 195 -31.20 19.59 -20.73
CA PRO A 195 -30.51 19.01 -19.58
C PRO A 195 -31.01 17.63 -19.22
N VAL A 196 -32.32 17.37 -19.23
CA VAL A 196 -32.89 16.06 -18.85
C VAL A 196 -32.55 14.98 -19.89
N LEU A 197 -32.65 15.28 -21.18
CA LEU A 197 -32.26 14.37 -22.26
C LEU A 197 -30.75 14.14 -22.27
N THR A 198 -29.94 15.19 -22.05
CA THR A 198 -28.50 15.06 -21.90
C THR A 198 -28.16 14.23 -20.68
N ILE A 199 -28.78 14.45 -19.52
CA ILE A 199 -28.57 13.63 -18.31
C ILE A 199 -28.99 12.18 -18.58
N ALA A 200 -30.12 11.91 -19.22
CA ALA A 200 -30.57 10.56 -19.53
C ALA A 200 -29.62 9.83 -20.50
N VAL A 201 -29.09 10.52 -21.51
CA VAL A 201 -28.09 9.96 -22.44
C VAL A 201 -26.74 9.77 -21.76
N LEU A 202 -26.31 10.73 -20.93
CA LEU A 202 -25.07 10.66 -20.14
C LEU A 202 -25.13 9.52 -19.11
N VAL A 203 -26.25 9.37 -18.42
CA VAL A 203 -26.49 8.31 -17.42
C VAL A 203 -26.67 6.97 -18.13
N GLY A 204 -27.34 6.89 -19.27
CA GLY A 204 -27.47 5.66 -20.06
C GLY A 204 -26.13 5.17 -20.60
N LEU A 205 -25.31 6.07 -21.17
CA LEU A 205 -23.95 5.76 -21.63
C LEU A 205 -23.01 5.45 -20.46
N ALA A 206 -23.13 6.18 -19.35
CA ALA A 206 -22.41 5.85 -18.13
C ALA A 206 -22.82 4.45 -17.65
N ILE A 207 -24.09 4.12 -17.44
CA ILE A 207 -24.53 2.79 -16.96
C ILE A 207 -24.12 1.64 -17.90
N LEU A 208 -24.04 1.86 -19.21
CA LEU A 208 -23.60 0.82 -20.16
C LEU A 208 -22.08 0.55 -20.14
N PHE A 209 -21.26 1.59 -19.93
CA PHE A 209 -19.79 1.49 -20.01
C PHE A 209 -19.07 1.62 -18.65
N PHE A 210 -19.72 2.17 -17.62
CA PHE A 210 -19.18 2.30 -16.26
C PHE A 210 -19.01 0.97 -15.56
N PRO A 211 -19.91 -0.04 -15.62
CA PRO A 211 -19.76 -1.25 -14.82
C PRO A 211 -18.50 -2.04 -15.14
N SER A 212 -18.00 -2.01 -16.39
CA SER A 212 -16.72 -2.64 -16.75
C SER A 212 -15.51 -1.83 -16.26
N ILE A 213 -15.58 -0.49 -16.29
CA ILE A 213 -14.53 0.40 -15.78
C ILE A 213 -14.50 0.40 -14.24
N ILE A 214 -15.66 0.49 -13.60
CA ILE A 214 -15.85 0.43 -12.15
C ILE A 214 -15.61 -0.99 -11.63
N GLY A 215 -16.03 -2.05 -12.32
CA GLY A 215 -15.77 -3.42 -11.88
C GLY A 215 -14.27 -3.70 -11.76
N GLY A 216 -13.49 -3.30 -12.77
CA GLY A 216 -12.02 -3.37 -12.72
C GLY A 216 -11.40 -2.46 -11.67
N PHE A 217 -11.92 -1.23 -11.51
CA PHE A 217 -11.42 -0.27 -10.52
C PHE A 217 -11.76 -0.66 -9.07
N VAL A 218 -12.98 -1.12 -8.80
CA VAL A 218 -13.46 -1.58 -7.49
C VAL A 218 -12.66 -2.79 -7.04
N GLY A 219 -12.46 -3.79 -7.91
CA GLY A 219 -11.57 -4.92 -7.62
C GLY A 219 -10.12 -4.50 -7.32
N THR A 220 -9.66 -3.38 -7.87
CA THR A 220 -8.32 -2.82 -7.62
C THR A 220 -8.21 -2.09 -6.28
N ILE A 221 -9.31 -1.63 -5.69
CA ILE A 221 -9.34 -0.87 -4.42
C ILE A 221 -9.93 -1.67 -3.25
N THR A 222 -10.56 -2.82 -3.47
CA THR A 222 -11.07 -3.70 -2.40
C THR A 222 -10.16 -4.92 -2.25
N PRO A 223 -9.10 -4.86 -1.41
CA PRO A 223 -8.16 -5.97 -1.28
C PRO A 223 -8.76 -7.15 -0.51
N GLY A 224 -8.27 -8.36 -0.79
CA GLY A 224 -8.60 -9.57 -0.04
C GLY A 224 -7.59 -10.70 -0.27
N GLY A 225 -7.61 -11.71 0.60
CA GLY A 225 -6.75 -12.90 0.49
C GLY A 225 -5.26 -12.60 0.62
N THR A 226 -4.43 -13.26 -0.21
CA THR A 226 -2.97 -13.14 -0.22
C THR A 226 -2.47 -11.72 -0.49
N ALA A 227 -3.27 -10.85 -1.12
CA ALA A 227 -2.91 -9.46 -1.33
C ALA A 227 -2.72 -8.67 -0.01
N LEU A 228 -3.33 -9.13 1.10
CA LEU A 228 -3.14 -8.54 2.43
C LEU A 228 -1.80 -8.92 3.08
N THR A 229 -0.96 -9.78 2.49
CA THR A 229 0.42 -9.94 2.97
C THR A 229 1.30 -8.76 2.59
N ILE A 230 0.81 -7.87 1.72
CA ILE A 230 1.56 -6.72 1.22
C ILE A 230 1.15 -5.53 2.06
N ALA A 231 2.09 -5.00 2.84
CA ALA A 231 1.84 -3.91 3.78
C ALA A 231 1.18 -2.68 3.13
N GLU A 232 1.47 -2.41 1.85
CA GLU A 232 0.92 -1.28 1.09
C GLU A 232 -0.54 -1.48 0.65
N VAL A 233 -1.05 -2.70 0.65
CA VAL A 233 -2.39 -3.02 0.16
C VAL A 233 -3.46 -2.82 1.25
N HIS A 234 -3.08 -2.75 2.52
CA HIS A 234 -4.00 -2.45 3.62
C HIS A 234 -4.65 -1.05 3.47
N PRO A 235 -5.89 -0.85 3.96
CA PRO A 235 -6.50 0.47 4.04
C PRO A 235 -5.75 1.39 5.02
N MET A 236 -5.99 2.71 4.90
CA MET A 236 -5.36 3.71 5.76
C MET A 236 -5.98 3.72 7.15
N GLU A 237 -5.20 3.31 8.14
CA GLU A 237 -5.52 3.44 9.56
C GLU A 237 -4.99 4.76 10.15
N THR A 238 -5.49 5.12 11.33
CA THR A 238 -5.16 6.38 12.02
C THR A 238 -3.66 6.56 12.26
N GLY A 239 -2.96 5.49 12.65
CA GLY A 239 -1.51 5.50 12.90
C GLY A 239 -0.72 5.78 11.62
N ARG A 240 -0.98 5.04 10.54
CA ARG A 240 -0.37 5.25 9.21
C ARG A 240 -0.66 6.64 8.65
N ALA A 241 -1.89 7.14 8.82
CA ALA A 241 -2.27 8.49 8.41
C ALA A 241 -1.44 9.54 9.15
N TRP A 242 -1.21 9.35 10.46
CA TRP A 242 -0.38 10.21 11.27
C TRP A 242 1.10 10.14 10.86
N GLU A 243 1.63 8.94 10.65
CA GLU A 243 3.00 8.71 10.19
C GLU A 243 3.29 9.44 8.88
N TRP A 244 2.41 9.35 7.88
CA TRP A 244 2.72 9.87 6.54
C TRP A 244 2.31 11.32 6.32
N PHE A 245 1.26 11.79 6.99
CA PHE A 245 0.66 13.09 6.73
C PHE A 245 0.52 13.98 7.96
N THR A 246 0.74 13.43 9.16
CA THR A 246 0.49 14.08 10.46
C THR A 246 -0.89 14.76 10.50
N ILE A 247 -0.94 16.04 10.85
CA ILE A 247 -2.19 16.80 10.99
C ILE A 247 -2.84 17.17 9.65
N SER A 248 -2.06 17.21 8.56
CA SER A 248 -2.56 17.61 7.23
C SER A 248 -3.63 16.66 6.69
N PHE A 249 -3.57 15.37 7.07
CA PHE A 249 -4.60 14.39 6.73
C PHE A 249 -5.98 14.81 7.23
N TYR A 250 -6.05 15.23 8.49
CA TYR A 250 -7.29 15.59 9.17
C TYR A 250 -7.78 16.98 8.75
N ILE A 251 -6.86 17.93 8.57
CA ILE A 251 -7.20 19.30 8.10
C ILE A 251 -7.87 19.25 6.73
N ALA A 252 -7.41 18.37 5.85
CA ALA A 252 -7.98 18.19 4.52
C ALA A 252 -9.49 17.84 4.56
N LEU A 253 -9.95 17.09 5.57
CA LEU A 253 -11.37 16.79 5.76
C LEU A 253 -12.20 18.05 6.02
N PHE A 254 -11.68 18.95 6.86
CA PHE A 254 -12.35 20.23 7.15
C PHE A 254 -12.40 21.13 5.92
N ALA A 255 -11.31 21.19 5.15
CA ALA A 255 -11.29 21.91 3.88
C ALA A 255 -12.30 21.36 2.87
N MET A 256 -12.45 20.04 2.76
CA MET A 256 -13.49 19.43 1.93
C MET A 256 -14.90 19.82 2.41
N GLY A 257 -15.12 19.89 3.73
CA GLY A 257 -16.37 20.42 4.30
C GLY A 257 -16.64 21.87 3.92
N ILE A 258 -15.61 22.74 3.94
CA ILE A 258 -15.70 24.14 3.50
C ILE A 258 -16.06 24.21 2.00
N LEU A 259 -15.40 23.41 1.15
CA LEU A 259 -15.70 23.35 -0.28
C LEU A 259 -17.13 22.86 -0.54
N ALA A 260 -17.59 21.85 0.18
CA ALA A 260 -18.96 21.34 0.08
C ALA A 260 -19.99 22.40 0.47
N LEU A 261 -19.76 23.15 1.55
CA LEU A 261 -20.62 24.26 1.96
C LEU A 261 -20.61 25.38 0.92
N ASN A 262 -19.42 25.74 0.42
CA ASN A 262 -19.29 26.75 -0.63
C ASN A 262 -20.06 26.36 -1.89
N LEU A 263 -20.05 25.10 -2.30
CA LEU A 263 -20.78 24.61 -3.47
C LEU A 263 -22.30 24.84 -3.35
N VAL A 264 -22.85 24.65 -2.15
CA VAL A 264 -24.27 24.92 -1.84
C VAL A 264 -24.56 26.41 -1.97
N LEU A 265 -23.64 27.27 -1.51
CA LEU A 265 -23.82 28.72 -1.47
C LEU A 265 -23.46 29.44 -2.78
N ARG A 266 -22.47 28.93 -3.53
CA ARG A 266 -21.83 29.54 -4.71
C ARG A 266 -21.46 28.42 -5.69
N ASN A 267 -21.90 28.52 -6.95
CA ASN A 267 -21.55 27.52 -7.97
C ASN A 267 -20.17 27.85 -8.58
N ARG A 268 -19.08 27.36 -7.99
CA ARG A 268 -17.73 27.53 -8.55
C ARG A 268 -17.23 26.20 -9.13
N PRO A 269 -17.06 26.10 -10.46
CA PRO A 269 -16.64 24.85 -11.11
C PRO A 269 -15.30 24.33 -10.60
N GLU A 270 -14.35 25.21 -10.35
CA GLU A 270 -13.03 24.88 -9.82
C GLU A 270 -13.09 24.27 -8.40
N GLU A 271 -13.98 24.77 -7.55
CA GLU A 271 -14.17 24.25 -6.18
C GLU A 271 -14.82 22.85 -6.21
N LEU A 272 -15.75 22.61 -7.14
CA LEU A 272 -16.34 21.28 -7.34
C LEU A 272 -15.29 20.27 -7.83
N LEU A 273 -14.44 20.66 -8.78
CA LEU A 273 -13.40 19.76 -9.29
C LEU A 273 -12.45 19.32 -8.16
N ILE A 274 -11.96 20.26 -7.35
CA ILE A 274 -11.07 19.96 -6.22
C ILE A 274 -11.77 19.05 -5.22
N LEU A 275 -13.05 19.32 -4.90
CA LEU A 275 -13.83 18.50 -3.97
C LEU A 275 -14.01 17.06 -4.48
N VAL A 276 -14.47 16.89 -5.73
CA VAL A 276 -14.70 15.56 -6.34
C VAL A 276 -13.40 14.77 -6.40
N TRP A 277 -12.32 15.39 -6.88
CA TRP A 277 -11.00 14.77 -6.93
C TRP A 277 -10.55 14.34 -5.53
N SER A 278 -10.67 15.21 -4.53
CA SER A 278 -10.20 14.93 -3.17
C SER A 278 -10.99 13.82 -2.49
N ILE A 279 -12.31 13.78 -2.65
CA ILE A 279 -13.14 12.70 -2.09
C ILE A 279 -12.73 11.36 -2.71
N ILE A 280 -12.55 11.30 -4.03
CA ILE A 280 -12.19 10.05 -4.71
C ILE A 280 -10.81 9.57 -4.27
N ILE A 281 -9.82 10.45 -4.22
CA ILE A 281 -8.47 10.07 -3.78
C ILE A 281 -8.46 9.67 -2.29
N PHE A 282 -9.22 10.37 -1.44
CA PHE A 282 -9.37 10.01 -0.02
C PHE A 282 -9.97 8.61 0.17
N VAL A 283 -10.99 8.24 -0.62
CA VAL A 283 -11.55 6.88 -0.61
C VAL A 283 -10.55 5.88 -1.19
N THR A 284 -9.84 6.23 -2.25
CA THR A 284 -8.88 5.34 -2.94
C THR A 284 -7.69 4.98 -2.05
N VAL A 285 -7.20 5.90 -1.22
CA VAL A 285 -6.15 5.62 -0.23
C VAL A 285 -6.67 4.82 0.98
N GLY A 286 -7.99 4.63 1.09
CA GLY A 286 -8.62 3.96 2.21
C GLY A 286 -8.78 4.85 3.43
N GLY A 287 -8.85 6.17 3.25
CA GLY A 287 -8.97 7.14 4.34
C GLY A 287 -10.22 6.98 5.20
N LEU A 288 -11.23 6.24 4.72
CA LEU A 288 -12.39 5.84 5.53
C LEU A 288 -12.03 4.89 6.69
N GLY A 289 -10.89 4.21 6.62
CA GLY A 289 -10.38 3.34 7.69
C GLY A 289 -10.14 4.08 9.01
N VAL A 290 -9.81 5.38 8.96
CA VAL A 290 -9.72 6.25 10.16
C VAL A 290 -11.04 6.37 10.92
N PHE A 291 -12.17 6.09 10.26
CA PHE A 291 -13.50 6.04 10.87
C PHE A 291 -13.99 4.61 11.15
N GLY A 292 -13.11 3.60 11.03
CA GLY A 292 -13.46 2.18 11.21
C GLY A 292 -14.24 1.57 10.04
N ILE A 293 -14.23 2.21 8.86
CA ILE A 293 -14.84 1.66 7.64
C ILE A 293 -13.73 1.03 6.80
N GLU A 294 -13.60 -0.29 6.90
CA GLU A 294 -12.57 -1.08 6.23
C GLU A 294 -13.06 -1.72 4.92
N GLY A 295 -12.14 -2.27 4.14
CA GLY A 295 -12.45 -3.01 2.91
C GLY A 295 -12.50 -2.17 1.62
N ILE A 296 -12.23 -0.86 1.70
CA ILE A 296 -12.15 0.03 0.54
C ILE A 296 -10.90 0.91 0.63
N GLY A 297 -10.10 0.91 -0.42
CA GLY A 297 -8.89 1.70 -0.59
C GLY A 297 -7.63 1.04 -0.02
N GLN A 298 -6.47 1.56 -0.43
CA GLN A 298 -5.15 0.97 -0.17
C GLN A 298 -4.07 2.02 0.07
N ASN A 299 -3.19 1.76 1.03
CA ASN A 299 -2.07 2.61 1.42
C ASN A 299 -1.11 2.94 0.27
N ARG A 300 -0.95 2.05 -0.72
CA ARG A 300 -0.10 2.25 -1.91
C ARG A 300 -0.46 3.50 -2.71
N PHE A 301 -1.68 4.03 -2.56
CA PHE A 301 -2.12 5.25 -3.25
C PHE A 301 -1.90 6.54 -2.43
N ALA A 302 -1.22 6.47 -1.28
CA ALA A 302 -1.01 7.61 -0.39
C ALA A 302 -0.30 8.80 -1.05
N TYR A 303 0.62 8.54 -1.98
CA TYR A 303 1.30 9.61 -2.72
C TYR A 303 0.34 10.45 -3.57
N TYR A 304 -0.80 9.91 -4.03
CA TYR A 304 -1.84 10.71 -4.67
C TYR A 304 -2.50 11.66 -3.66
N TYR A 305 -2.82 11.15 -2.47
CA TYR A 305 -3.47 11.95 -1.43
C TYR A 305 -2.57 13.06 -0.87
N ALA A 306 -1.25 12.90 -0.91
CA ALA A 306 -0.31 13.92 -0.46
C ALA A 306 -0.53 15.29 -1.13
N ILE A 307 -0.84 15.28 -2.43
CA ILE A 307 -1.12 16.50 -3.19
C ILE A 307 -2.44 17.13 -2.73
N ASN A 308 -3.49 16.31 -2.58
CA ASN A 308 -4.79 16.77 -2.07
C ASN A 308 -4.65 17.34 -0.65
N ALA A 309 -3.97 16.64 0.25
CA ALA A 309 -3.74 17.07 1.61
C ALA A 309 -3.01 18.42 1.65
N ALA A 310 -1.97 18.62 0.84
CA ALA A 310 -1.25 19.88 0.77
C ALA A 310 -2.12 21.04 0.28
N ILE A 311 -2.86 20.86 -0.83
CA ILE A 311 -3.73 21.90 -1.41
C ILE A 311 -4.87 22.25 -0.43
N LEU A 312 -5.52 21.24 0.14
CA LEU A 312 -6.64 21.41 1.06
C LEU A 312 -6.20 22.05 2.39
N SER A 313 -5.04 21.67 2.92
CA SER A 313 -4.44 22.36 4.07
C SER A 313 -4.16 23.83 3.77
N GLY A 314 -3.61 24.14 2.58
CA GLY A 314 -3.42 25.52 2.15
C GLY A 314 -4.73 26.31 2.09
N LEU A 315 -5.79 25.71 1.54
CA LEU A 315 -7.13 26.32 1.48
C LEU A 315 -7.71 26.56 2.87
N PHE A 316 -7.62 25.56 3.75
CA PHE A 316 -8.09 25.67 5.13
C PHE A 316 -7.38 26.81 5.86
N PHE A 317 -6.04 26.85 5.81
CA PHE A 317 -5.28 27.85 6.53
C PHE A 317 -5.38 29.26 5.92
N MET A 318 -5.60 29.37 4.61
CA MET A 318 -5.98 30.65 3.99
C MET A 318 -7.29 31.17 4.60
N LYS A 319 -8.32 30.32 4.71
CA LYS A 319 -9.61 30.69 5.32
C LYS A 319 -9.49 30.97 6.82
N ALA A 320 -8.70 30.19 7.54
CA ALA A 320 -8.39 30.44 8.94
C ALA A 320 -7.67 31.78 9.13
N PHE A 321 -6.71 32.11 8.26
CA PHE A 321 -6.02 33.39 8.29
C PHE A 321 -6.96 34.57 8.01
N GLU A 322 -7.84 34.47 7.01
CA GLU A 322 -8.87 35.46 6.72
C GLU A 322 -9.82 35.67 7.91
N PHE A 323 -10.22 34.57 8.55
CA PHE A 323 -11.08 34.57 9.74
C PHE A 323 -10.40 35.25 10.94
N LEU A 324 -9.12 34.93 11.19
CA LEU A 324 -8.32 35.50 12.28
C LEU A 324 -7.90 36.96 12.03
N THR A 325 -7.88 37.42 10.78
CA THR A 325 -7.41 38.78 10.43
C THR A 325 -8.51 39.74 9.97
N GLY A 326 -9.72 39.24 9.67
CA GLY A 326 -10.90 40.03 9.31
C GLY A 326 -11.01 40.37 7.81
N GLY A 327 -10.66 39.43 6.92
CA GLY A 327 -10.40 39.67 5.50
C GLY A 327 -11.57 40.11 4.59
N GLU A 328 -12.84 39.80 4.91
CA GLU A 328 -13.95 40.03 3.94
C GLU A 328 -15.04 41.02 4.39
N GLU A 329 -15.12 41.43 5.67
CA GLU A 329 -16.16 42.38 6.12
C GLU A 329 -16.04 43.78 5.48
N ASN A 330 -14.88 44.12 4.90
CA ASN A 330 -14.62 45.43 4.29
C ASN A 330 -14.88 45.50 2.78
N VAL A 331 -15.02 44.37 2.07
CA VAL A 331 -15.25 44.36 0.62
C VAL A 331 -16.75 44.48 0.32
N ILE A 332 -17.60 43.71 1.02
CA ILE A 332 -19.06 43.75 0.88
C ILE A 332 -19.65 45.10 1.37
N LYS A 333 -19.01 45.74 2.35
CA LYS A 333 -19.40 47.08 2.80
C LYS A 333 -19.03 48.19 1.82
N ARG A 334 -17.99 48.03 0.99
CA ARG A 334 -17.60 49.05 0.00
C ARG A 334 -18.48 49.05 -1.25
N GLU A 335 -19.01 47.90 -1.66
CA GLU A 335 -19.99 47.84 -2.76
C GLU A 335 -21.38 48.29 -2.30
N SER A 336 -21.84 47.89 -1.11
CA SER A 336 -23.19 48.26 -0.64
C SER A 336 -23.35 49.73 -0.19
N THR A 337 -22.25 50.45 0.09
CA THR A 337 -22.32 51.88 0.48
C THR A 337 -22.13 52.86 -0.68
N ALA A 338 -21.74 52.39 -1.87
CA ALA A 338 -21.67 53.24 -3.06
C ALA A 338 -23.06 53.59 -3.61
N ASP A 339 -24.04 52.68 -3.48
CA ASP A 339 -25.41 52.86 -4.00
C ASP A 339 -26.42 53.42 -3.00
N ALA A 340 -26.02 53.70 -1.76
CA ALA A 340 -26.92 54.18 -0.71
C ALA A 340 -26.52 55.56 -0.17
N ARG A 341 -26.42 56.57 -1.05
CA ARG A 341 -26.50 57.98 -0.64
C ARG A 341 -27.86 58.58 -1.03
N SER A 342 -28.89 58.30 -0.24
CA SER A 342 -29.94 59.29 0.05
C SER A 342 -30.82 58.82 1.22
N GLY A 343 -31.01 59.67 2.23
CA GLY A 343 -32.23 59.62 3.06
C GLY A 343 -32.08 59.33 4.56
N LYS A 344 -31.95 60.42 5.32
CA LYS A 344 -32.47 60.70 6.69
C LYS A 344 -32.01 59.92 7.94
N LYS A 345 -31.80 60.76 8.96
CA LYS A 345 -31.39 60.56 10.35
C LYS A 345 -32.36 59.72 11.19
N GLY A 346 -31.78 59.02 12.19
CA GLY A 346 -32.31 58.97 13.55
C GLY A 346 -32.83 57.60 14.02
N GLY A 347 -32.04 56.92 14.86
CA GLY A 347 -32.49 55.75 15.62
C GLY A 347 -31.39 55.22 16.53
N LYS A 348 -31.57 55.35 17.85
CA LYS A 348 -30.64 54.86 18.89
C LYS A 348 -30.41 53.35 18.76
N ALA A 349 -29.14 52.94 18.80
CA ALA A 349 -28.74 51.54 18.87
C ALA A 349 -29.24 50.92 20.19
N LYS A 350 -30.12 49.92 20.08
CA LYS A 350 -30.44 49.00 21.17
C LYS A 350 -29.44 47.86 21.10
N GLY A 351 -28.67 47.67 22.18
CA GLY A 351 -27.72 46.57 22.31
C GLY A 351 -28.41 45.22 22.25
N SER A 352 -27.73 44.25 21.63
CA SER A 352 -27.99 42.83 21.82
C SER A 352 -26.70 42.19 22.31
N GLU A 353 -26.56 42.13 23.64
CA GLU A 353 -25.74 41.15 24.33
C GLU A 353 -26.36 39.76 24.08
N ALA A 354 -25.64 38.93 23.32
CA ALA A 354 -25.65 37.46 23.31
C ALA A 354 -25.05 36.96 21.99
N ASN A 355 -23.88 37.49 21.59
CA ASN A 355 -23.00 36.84 20.63
C ASN A 355 -21.96 36.12 21.50
N LEU A 356 -22.25 34.86 21.89
CA LEU A 356 -21.18 33.97 22.31
C LEU A 356 -20.20 33.97 21.14
N ASP A 357 -19.03 34.60 21.31
CA ASP A 357 -18.16 35.00 20.19
C ASP A 357 -17.91 33.78 19.32
N LEU A 358 -18.51 33.74 18.12
CA LEU A 358 -18.46 32.57 17.22
C LEU A 358 -17.03 32.07 17.01
N ARG A 359 -16.06 32.99 17.10
CA ARG A 359 -14.61 32.74 17.10
C ARG A 359 -14.16 31.86 18.26
N LEU A 360 -14.65 32.11 19.47
CA LEU A 360 -14.36 31.33 20.66
C LEU A 360 -14.97 29.92 20.56
N ILE A 361 -16.17 29.78 20.01
CA ILE A 361 -16.81 28.47 19.82
C ILE A 361 -16.03 27.64 18.79
N ILE A 362 -15.74 28.22 17.62
CA ILE A 362 -14.97 27.55 16.56
C ILE A 362 -13.58 27.19 17.07
N PHE A 363 -12.94 28.08 17.82
CA PHE A 363 -11.63 27.81 18.41
C PHE A 363 -11.68 26.71 19.48
N ALA A 364 -12.65 26.74 20.39
CA ALA A 364 -12.82 25.70 21.41
C ALA A 364 -13.04 24.32 20.77
N PHE A 365 -13.82 24.26 19.68
CA PHE A 365 -14.01 23.04 18.91
C PHE A 365 -12.70 22.60 18.23
N ALA A 366 -11.97 23.51 17.59
CA ALA A 366 -10.68 23.20 16.97
C ALA A 366 -9.65 22.67 18.00
N ILE A 367 -9.60 23.26 19.19
CA ILE A 367 -8.74 22.78 20.28
C ILE A 367 -9.16 21.42 20.78
N LEU A 368 -10.47 21.17 20.93
CA LEU A 368 -10.96 19.85 21.31
C LEU A 368 -10.51 18.78 20.30
N VAL A 369 -10.64 19.07 19.01
CA VAL A 369 -10.21 18.15 17.93
C VAL A 369 -8.69 17.93 17.99
N ILE A 370 -7.88 18.99 18.07
CA ILE A 370 -6.41 18.89 18.17
C ILE A 370 -6.01 18.15 19.44
N PHE A 371 -6.71 18.36 20.55
CA PHE A 371 -6.45 17.67 21.81
C PHE A 371 -6.74 16.17 21.71
N VAL A 372 -7.88 15.78 21.12
CA VAL A 372 -8.21 14.36 20.92
C VAL A 372 -7.19 13.69 20.00
N ILE A 373 -6.85 14.33 18.86
CA ILE A 373 -5.81 13.81 17.96
C ILE A 373 -4.45 13.74 18.68
N GLY A 374 -4.08 14.80 19.41
CA GLY A 374 -2.84 14.88 20.16
C GLY A 374 -2.70 13.79 21.22
N ILE A 375 -3.73 13.57 22.03
CA ILE A 375 -3.73 12.52 23.06
C ILE A 375 -3.66 11.13 22.42
N THR A 376 -4.41 10.89 21.33
CA THR A 376 -4.42 9.57 20.67
C THR A 376 -3.13 9.26 19.92
N GLN A 377 -2.47 10.25 19.31
CA GLN A 377 -1.29 10.03 18.46
C GLN A 377 0.06 10.33 19.16
N VAL A 378 0.08 11.23 20.13
CA VAL A 378 1.29 11.69 20.84
C VAL A 378 1.27 11.30 22.32
N GLY A 379 0.11 11.01 22.90
CA GLY A 379 -0.03 10.67 24.31
C GLY A 379 -0.02 11.89 25.22
N ILE A 380 0.31 11.70 26.50
CA ILE A 380 0.20 12.77 27.53
C ILE A 380 1.12 13.97 27.25
N GLU A 381 2.20 13.78 26.51
CA GLU A 381 3.13 14.84 26.08
C GLU A 381 2.43 15.92 25.24
N SER A 382 1.29 15.60 24.60
CA SER A 382 0.46 16.53 23.83
C SER A 382 -0.14 17.70 24.62
N ILE A 383 -0.24 17.57 25.95
CA ILE A 383 -0.88 18.57 26.82
C ILE A 383 -0.14 19.91 26.77
N ILE A 384 1.19 19.89 26.78
CA ILE A 384 2.01 21.10 26.78
C ILE A 384 1.82 21.89 25.47
N PRO A 385 1.99 21.28 24.27
CA PRO A 385 1.66 21.92 23.00
C PRO A 385 0.26 22.53 22.96
N VAL A 386 -0.76 21.80 23.43
CA VAL A 386 -2.15 22.28 23.43
C VAL A 386 -2.31 23.49 24.35
N ALA A 387 -1.74 23.46 25.55
CA ALA A 387 -1.78 24.58 26.49
C ALA A 387 -1.13 25.85 25.91
N VAL A 388 -0.02 25.71 25.19
CA VAL A 388 0.65 26.83 24.51
C VAL A 388 -0.21 27.38 23.37
N ILE A 389 -0.84 26.54 22.55
CA ILE A 389 -1.77 26.99 21.48
C ILE A 389 -2.92 27.80 22.10
N VAL A 390 -3.50 27.31 23.20
CA VAL A 390 -4.56 28.00 23.93
C VAL A 390 -4.07 29.36 24.44
N ALA A 391 -2.88 29.42 25.05
CA ALA A 391 -2.28 30.67 25.52
C ALA A 391 -2.09 31.69 24.39
N ILE A 392 -1.50 31.26 23.26
CA ILE A 392 -1.28 32.13 22.08
C ILE A 392 -2.62 32.65 21.56
N PHE A 393 -3.66 31.82 21.54
CA PHE A 393 -4.99 32.26 21.11
C PHE A 393 -5.60 33.30 22.05
N PHE A 394 -5.48 33.15 23.36
CA PHE A 394 -5.97 34.17 24.30
C PHE A 394 -5.23 35.50 24.13
N VAL A 395 -3.91 35.47 23.87
CA VAL A 395 -3.14 36.68 23.54
C VAL A 395 -3.59 37.28 22.20
N TRP A 396 -3.83 36.45 21.18
CA TRP A 396 -4.39 36.88 19.91
C TRP A 396 -5.78 37.52 20.08
N MET A 397 -6.66 36.91 20.88
CA MET A 397 -8.01 37.40 21.15
C MET A 397 -7.97 38.75 21.87
N HIS A 398 -7.01 38.94 22.78
CA HIS A 398 -6.75 40.21 23.44
C HIS A 398 -6.36 41.30 22.42
N ALA A 399 -5.46 40.99 21.49
CA ALA A 399 -5.04 41.90 20.43
C ALA A 399 -6.12 42.14 19.35
N ALA A 400 -7.00 41.17 19.14
CA ALA A 400 -8.11 41.24 18.20
C ALA A 400 -9.32 42.04 18.72
N ASN A 401 -9.30 42.47 19.99
CA ASN A 401 -10.36 43.27 20.58
C ASN A 401 -10.58 44.58 19.80
N LYS A 402 -11.84 44.92 19.51
CA LYS A 402 -12.24 46.10 18.70
C LYS A 402 -11.57 47.41 19.15
N LYS A 403 -11.25 47.57 20.43
CA LYS A 403 -10.58 48.77 20.98
C LYS A 403 -9.09 48.88 20.63
N ARG A 404 -8.45 47.77 20.24
CA ARG A 404 -6.99 47.66 20.03
C ARG A 404 -6.60 47.15 18.65
N ALA A 405 -7.56 46.54 17.94
CA ALA A 405 -7.41 45.89 16.64
C ALA A 405 -6.68 46.73 15.58
N ASP A 406 -6.83 48.06 15.59
CA ASP A 406 -6.14 48.95 14.65
C ASP A 406 -4.70 49.28 15.07
N ARG A 407 -4.45 49.41 16.39
CA ARG A 407 -3.11 49.70 16.94
C ARG A 407 -2.20 48.47 16.94
N GLU A 408 -2.77 47.30 17.23
CA GLU A 408 -2.06 46.01 17.38
C GLU A 408 -2.19 45.12 16.13
N LYS A 409 -2.54 45.71 14.98
CA LYS A 409 -2.67 45.02 13.69
C LYS A 409 -1.46 44.12 13.33
N PRO A 410 -0.18 44.55 13.48
CA PRO A 410 0.96 43.66 13.19
C PRO A 410 1.01 42.47 14.15
N LEU A 411 0.86 42.70 15.46
CA LEU A 411 0.85 41.65 16.49
C LEU A 411 -0.25 40.61 16.22
N ARG A 412 -1.48 41.06 15.90
CA ARG A 412 -2.60 40.18 15.55
C ARG A 412 -2.27 39.27 14.37
N LYS A 413 -1.66 39.82 13.30
CA LYS A 413 -1.28 39.04 12.12
C LYS A 413 -0.17 38.05 12.44
N THR A 414 0.85 38.46 13.19
CA THR A 414 1.96 37.59 13.59
C THR A 414 1.47 36.42 14.44
N LEU A 415 0.61 36.66 15.43
CA LEU A 415 0.04 35.60 16.27
C LEU A 415 -0.86 34.65 15.47
N ALA A 416 -1.60 35.15 14.48
CA ALA A 416 -2.39 34.30 13.58
C ALA A 416 -1.51 33.38 12.72
N VAL A 417 -0.42 33.91 12.15
CA VAL A 417 0.57 33.11 11.40
C VAL A 417 1.22 32.08 12.32
N LEU A 418 1.61 32.48 13.53
CA LEU A 418 2.22 31.60 14.51
C LEU A 418 1.29 30.43 14.90
N LEU A 419 0.01 30.72 15.17
CA LEU A 419 -1.00 29.68 15.43
C LEU A 419 -1.12 28.70 14.25
N ILE A 420 -1.14 29.21 13.02
CA ILE A 420 -1.24 28.37 11.81
C ILE A 420 -0.02 27.46 11.68
N ILE A 421 1.20 28.00 11.83
CA ILE A 421 2.45 27.22 11.73
C ILE A 421 2.48 26.13 12.80
N ILE A 422 2.15 26.47 14.05
CA ILE A 422 2.16 25.50 15.16
C ILE A 422 1.13 24.39 14.94
N ILE A 423 -0.07 24.72 14.42
CA ILE A 423 -1.08 23.70 14.14
C ILE A 423 -0.65 22.83 12.96
N LEU A 424 -0.08 23.40 11.89
CA LEU A 424 0.36 22.67 10.69
C LEU A 424 1.49 21.67 11.00
N PHE A 425 2.42 22.03 11.88
CA PHE A 425 3.54 21.17 12.26
C PHE A 425 3.32 20.45 13.59
N TYR A 426 2.09 20.48 14.12
CA TYR A 426 1.79 19.93 15.45
C TYR A 426 2.29 18.48 15.60
N PRO A 427 2.97 18.14 16.73
CA PRO A 427 3.22 18.97 17.92
C PRO A 427 4.50 19.82 17.87
N PHE A 428 5.23 19.84 16.75
CA PHE A 428 6.45 20.62 16.58
C PHE A 428 6.18 22.14 16.43
N PRO A 429 7.03 23.02 16.98
CA PRO A 429 8.22 22.74 17.81
C PRO A 429 7.89 22.64 19.31
N LEU A 430 6.63 22.61 19.71
CA LEU A 430 6.23 22.75 21.12
C LEU A 430 6.51 21.51 21.97
N ASN A 431 6.64 20.34 21.33
CA ASN A 431 7.18 19.13 21.94
C ASN A 431 8.69 19.25 22.29
N ALA A 432 9.41 20.26 21.79
CA ALA A 432 10.83 20.46 22.09
C ALA A 432 11.11 20.81 23.57
N VAL A 433 10.06 21.14 24.34
CA VAL A 433 10.16 21.33 25.80
C VAL A 433 10.41 20.00 26.51
N ALA A 434 9.86 18.90 26.01
CA ALA A 434 10.08 17.55 26.56
C ALA A 434 11.36 16.90 26.02
N ARG A 435 11.83 17.33 24.85
CA ARG A 435 13.00 16.78 24.17
C ARG A 435 13.76 17.91 23.47
N PRO A 436 14.98 18.30 23.89
CA PRO A 436 15.64 19.50 23.35
C PRO A 436 16.10 19.35 21.89
N PHE A 437 16.12 20.47 21.15
CA PHE A 437 16.67 20.55 19.78
C PHE A 437 18.21 20.60 19.80
N PRO A 438 18.93 19.99 18.84
CA PRO A 438 18.46 19.18 17.70
C PRO A 438 18.34 17.69 18.06
N SER A 439 17.14 17.12 17.89
CA SER A 439 16.92 15.67 17.96
C SER A 439 15.94 15.26 16.86
N THR A 440 16.23 14.16 16.16
CA THR A 440 15.33 13.52 15.18
C THR A 440 14.01 13.07 15.83
N THR A 441 14.01 12.90 17.16
CA THR A 441 12.82 12.52 17.96
C THR A 441 11.84 13.66 18.23
N ASN A 442 12.09 14.87 17.70
CA ASN A 442 11.25 16.06 17.90
C ASN A 442 10.52 16.52 16.64
N LEU A 443 10.93 16.05 15.47
CA LEU A 443 10.29 16.43 14.21
C LEU A 443 8.88 15.83 14.13
N PRO A 444 7.96 16.43 13.34
CA PRO A 444 6.73 15.75 12.96
C PRO A 444 7.06 14.39 12.37
N LEU A 445 6.27 13.36 12.71
CA LEU A 445 6.60 11.97 12.37
C LEU A 445 6.76 11.78 10.85
N SER A 446 5.97 12.49 10.03
CA SER A 446 6.12 12.48 8.57
C SER A 446 7.47 12.98 8.08
N ALA A 447 8.06 13.97 8.75
CA ALA A 447 9.39 14.47 8.42
C ALA A 447 10.48 13.53 8.95
N ALA A 448 10.34 13.02 10.17
CA ALA A 448 11.27 12.06 10.75
C ALA A 448 11.34 10.76 9.92
N TYR A 449 10.19 10.24 9.50
CA TYR A 449 10.08 9.06 8.66
C TYR A 449 10.75 9.31 7.30
N ALA A 450 10.42 10.41 6.61
CA ALA A 450 11.03 10.75 5.32
C ALA A 450 12.55 10.92 5.40
N ILE A 451 13.06 11.58 6.46
CA ILE A 451 14.51 11.72 6.68
C ILE A 451 15.14 10.35 6.94
N ASN A 452 14.54 9.53 7.80
CA ASN A 452 15.07 8.20 8.10
C ASN A 452 15.11 7.30 6.86
N THR A 453 14.06 7.33 6.02
CA THR A 453 14.05 6.64 4.73
C THR A 453 15.14 7.17 3.80
N ALA A 454 15.32 8.49 3.71
CA ALA A 454 16.35 9.09 2.85
C ALA A 454 17.78 8.78 3.33
N GLU A 455 18.02 8.78 4.64
CA GLU A 455 19.31 8.43 5.26
C GLU A 455 19.65 6.95 5.07
N ARG A 456 18.64 6.07 5.12
CA ARG A 456 18.82 4.62 4.89
C ARG A 456 19.01 4.27 3.42
N GLY A 457 18.59 5.12 2.47
CA GLY A 457 18.67 4.84 1.04
C GLY A 457 17.50 3.98 0.51
N ILE A 458 17.61 3.54 -0.74
CA ILE A 458 16.60 2.70 -1.43
C ILE A 458 16.99 1.22 -1.24
N GLY A 459 16.87 0.64 -0.05
CA GLY A 459 17.24 -0.76 0.05
C GLY A 459 16.89 -1.43 1.36
N MET A 460 16.46 -2.67 1.23
CA MET A 460 16.21 -3.61 2.31
C MET A 460 17.34 -3.63 3.34
N ILE A 461 17.03 -4.09 4.55
CA ILE A 461 18.07 -4.54 5.47
C ILE A 461 18.94 -5.56 4.74
N GLY A 462 20.27 -5.42 4.82
CA GLY A 462 21.23 -6.27 4.11
C GLY A 462 21.35 -6.01 2.60
N GLU A 463 21.10 -4.79 2.13
CA GLU A 463 21.35 -4.38 0.73
C GLU A 463 22.80 -4.68 0.27
N ALA A 464 23.78 -4.45 1.14
CA ALA A 464 25.19 -4.71 0.84
C ALA A 464 25.45 -6.21 0.60
N ASP A 465 24.88 -7.08 1.43
CA ASP A 465 24.97 -8.54 1.29
C ASP A 465 24.30 -9.03 0.01
N TRP A 466 23.09 -8.54 -0.30
CA TRP A 466 22.43 -8.86 -1.57
C TRP A 466 23.23 -8.39 -2.79
N TYR A 467 23.74 -7.16 -2.75
CA TYR A 467 24.54 -6.61 -3.84
C TYR A 467 25.83 -7.43 -4.04
N GLU A 468 26.52 -7.76 -2.96
CA GLU A 468 27.74 -8.58 -2.96
C GLU A 468 27.47 -9.97 -3.57
N SER A 469 26.49 -10.71 -3.05
CA SER A 469 26.22 -12.08 -3.50
C SER A 469 25.68 -12.14 -4.94
N LEU A 470 24.90 -11.15 -5.38
CA LEU A 470 24.44 -11.06 -6.77
C LEU A 470 25.55 -10.63 -7.73
N ARG A 471 26.51 -9.80 -7.28
CA ARG A 471 27.72 -9.49 -8.04
C ARG A 471 28.61 -10.71 -8.18
N TRP A 472 28.76 -11.49 -7.11
CA TRP A 472 29.43 -12.78 -7.15
C TRP A 472 28.76 -13.72 -8.16
N MET A 473 27.43 -13.85 -8.10
CA MET A 473 26.68 -14.73 -9.01
C MET A 473 26.89 -14.35 -10.47
N ARG A 474 26.92 -13.04 -10.80
CA ARG A 474 27.17 -12.54 -12.16
C ARG A 474 28.46 -13.07 -12.77
N THR A 475 29.52 -13.21 -11.97
CA THR A 475 30.86 -13.55 -12.45
C THR A 475 31.24 -15.00 -12.22
N ASN A 476 30.54 -15.71 -11.34
CA ASN A 476 30.90 -17.07 -10.90
C ASN A 476 29.89 -18.15 -11.31
N THR A 477 28.80 -17.80 -12.00
CA THR A 477 27.86 -18.77 -12.56
C THR A 477 27.88 -18.75 -14.09
N PRO A 478 27.59 -19.86 -14.79
CA PRO A 478 27.60 -19.91 -16.25
C PRO A 478 26.67 -18.89 -16.89
N GLU A 479 26.99 -18.41 -18.08
CA GLU A 479 26.11 -17.46 -18.76
C GLU A 479 24.81 -18.13 -19.25
N PRO A 480 23.62 -17.54 -19.00
CA PRO A 480 22.35 -18.13 -19.41
C PRO A 480 22.12 -18.05 -20.93
N GLY A 481 22.98 -17.34 -21.68
CA GLY A 481 22.88 -17.19 -23.14
C GLY A 481 21.84 -16.16 -23.60
N ILE A 482 21.40 -15.27 -22.70
CA ILE A 482 20.41 -14.22 -22.98
C ILE A 482 21.10 -12.86 -23.10
N ASP A 483 20.73 -12.09 -24.13
CA ASP A 483 21.19 -10.71 -24.27
C ASP A 483 20.30 -9.74 -23.48
N TYR A 484 20.69 -9.40 -22.26
CA TYR A 484 19.97 -8.48 -21.37
C TYR A 484 19.71 -7.08 -21.96
N TYR A 485 20.42 -6.68 -23.01
CA TYR A 485 20.22 -5.39 -23.70
C TYR A 485 19.54 -5.55 -25.07
N GLY A 486 19.19 -6.79 -25.45
CA GLY A 486 18.57 -7.13 -26.71
C GLY A 486 17.11 -6.70 -26.79
N VAL A 487 16.60 -6.65 -28.03
CA VAL A 487 15.17 -6.46 -28.31
C VAL A 487 14.54 -7.83 -28.46
N TYR A 488 13.57 -8.14 -27.60
CA TYR A 488 12.88 -9.42 -27.57
C TYR A 488 11.62 -9.37 -28.41
N GLU A 489 11.42 -10.41 -29.23
CA GLU A 489 10.14 -10.61 -29.91
C GLU A 489 9.12 -11.19 -28.93
N GLU A 490 7.92 -10.64 -28.96
CA GLU A 490 6.83 -11.10 -28.12
C GLU A 490 6.37 -12.49 -28.58
N PRO A 491 6.21 -13.48 -27.68
CA PRO A 491 5.72 -14.81 -28.07
C PRO A 491 4.31 -14.74 -28.68
N PRO A 492 3.95 -15.62 -29.62
CA PRO A 492 2.66 -15.56 -30.31
C PRO A 492 1.48 -15.78 -29.36
N LEU A 493 0.35 -15.10 -29.64
CA LEU A 493 -0.91 -15.31 -28.95
C LEU A 493 -1.69 -16.44 -29.60
N ASN A 494 -2.10 -17.45 -28.83
CA ASN A 494 -3.01 -18.47 -29.32
C ASN A 494 -4.43 -17.87 -29.41
N GLU A 495 -4.91 -17.61 -30.62
CA GLU A 495 -6.21 -16.97 -30.85
C GLU A 495 -7.42 -17.79 -30.36
N THR A 496 -7.25 -19.12 -30.18
CA THR A 496 -8.34 -20.00 -29.74
C THR A 496 -8.48 -20.01 -28.22
N THR A 497 -7.37 -20.04 -27.50
CA THR A 497 -7.36 -20.07 -26.03
C THR A 497 -7.25 -18.67 -25.41
N GLY A 498 -6.78 -17.69 -26.16
CA GLY A 498 -6.45 -16.35 -25.67
C GLY A 498 -5.20 -16.33 -24.78
N VAL A 499 -4.42 -17.42 -24.74
CA VAL A 499 -3.20 -17.56 -23.93
C VAL A 499 -1.98 -17.37 -24.82
N ARG A 500 -1.00 -16.61 -24.32
CA ARG A 500 0.26 -16.39 -25.01
C ARG A 500 1.19 -17.59 -24.79
N GLU A 501 1.90 -18.00 -25.84
CA GLU A 501 2.91 -19.06 -25.72
C GLU A 501 4.08 -18.62 -24.82
N ASP A 502 4.78 -19.59 -24.25
CA ASP A 502 5.97 -19.32 -23.45
C ASP A 502 7.13 -18.80 -24.31
N TYR A 503 7.97 -17.97 -23.70
CA TYR A 503 9.18 -17.49 -24.34
C TYR A 503 10.16 -18.66 -24.55
N LYS A 504 10.68 -18.80 -25.78
CA LYS A 504 11.61 -19.87 -26.15
C LYS A 504 13.03 -19.48 -25.74
N TYR A 505 13.40 -19.86 -24.53
CA TYR A 505 14.75 -19.66 -24.01
C TYR A 505 15.80 -20.51 -24.74
N PRO A 506 17.06 -20.05 -24.83
CA PRO A 506 18.14 -20.89 -25.33
C PRO A 506 18.39 -22.09 -24.40
N PRO A 507 18.96 -23.21 -24.88
CA PRO A 507 19.20 -24.40 -24.05
C PRO A 507 20.13 -24.17 -22.85
N SER A 508 20.94 -23.12 -22.88
CA SER A 508 21.82 -22.71 -21.77
C SER A 508 21.10 -21.97 -20.64
N ALA A 509 19.86 -21.53 -20.88
CA ALA A 509 19.12 -20.72 -19.91
C ALA A 509 18.72 -21.55 -18.69
N TYR A 510 18.74 -20.90 -17.53
CA TYR A 510 18.32 -21.47 -16.27
C TYR A 510 17.71 -20.40 -15.36
N GLY A 511 16.86 -20.83 -14.45
CA GLY A 511 16.19 -20.01 -13.44
C GLY A 511 16.99 -19.90 -12.15
N VAL A 512 16.78 -18.77 -11.46
CA VAL A 512 17.21 -18.50 -10.09
C VAL A 512 15.98 -18.40 -9.20
N MET A 513 15.80 -19.38 -8.33
CA MET A 513 14.71 -19.45 -7.38
C MET A 513 15.00 -18.55 -6.18
N SER A 514 14.08 -17.66 -5.87
CA SER A 514 14.10 -16.81 -4.67
C SER A 514 12.70 -16.30 -4.39
N TRP A 515 12.49 -15.62 -3.26
CA TRP A 515 11.22 -14.96 -3.01
C TRP A 515 10.98 -13.82 -3.99
N TRP A 516 9.72 -13.56 -4.32
CA TRP A 516 9.35 -12.68 -5.44
C TRP A 516 9.86 -11.24 -5.28
N ASP A 517 10.03 -10.75 -4.05
CA ASP A 517 10.61 -9.44 -3.75
C ASP A 517 11.97 -9.20 -4.42
N PHE A 518 12.76 -10.26 -4.64
CA PHE A 518 14.16 -10.16 -5.05
C PHE A 518 14.37 -10.35 -6.56
N GLY A 519 13.32 -10.67 -7.33
CA GLY A 519 13.49 -11.00 -8.76
C GLY A 519 14.09 -9.86 -9.60
N HIS A 520 13.74 -8.61 -9.31
CA HIS A 520 14.33 -7.47 -10.02
C HIS A 520 15.83 -7.36 -9.76
N ILE A 521 16.30 -7.47 -8.52
CA ILE A 521 17.73 -7.34 -8.23
C ILE A 521 18.53 -8.51 -8.81
N ILE A 522 17.98 -9.73 -8.84
CA ILE A 522 18.57 -10.88 -9.54
C ILE A 522 18.76 -10.57 -11.03
N THR A 523 17.73 -10.00 -11.67
CA THR A 523 17.81 -9.61 -13.08
C THR A 523 18.85 -8.51 -13.31
N TRP A 524 18.75 -7.41 -12.56
CA TRP A 524 19.51 -6.18 -12.80
C TRP A 524 20.97 -6.26 -12.37
N ILE A 525 21.27 -6.95 -11.27
CA ILE A 525 22.62 -7.03 -10.71
C ILE A 525 23.33 -8.28 -11.23
N ALA A 526 22.72 -9.45 -11.03
CA ALA A 526 23.34 -10.74 -11.38
C ALA A 526 23.26 -11.07 -12.87
N HIS A 527 22.37 -10.40 -13.63
CA HIS A 527 22.08 -10.79 -15.02
C HIS A 527 21.72 -12.28 -15.11
N ARG A 528 20.85 -12.73 -14.21
CA ARG A 528 20.26 -14.08 -14.22
C ARG A 528 18.73 -14.00 -14.24
N ILE A 529 18.06 -15.11 -14.55
CA ILE A 529 16.61 -15.14 -14.79
C ILE A 529 15.91 -15.52 -13.49
N PRO A 530 15.17 -14.63 -12.83
CA PRO A 530 14.46 -14.98 -11.60
C PRO A 530 13.22 -15.82 -11.92
N ASN A 531 12.95 -16.86 -11.14
CA ASN A 531 11.71 -17.65 -11.27
C ASN A 531 10.48 -16.89 -10.76
N ALA A 532 10.66 -15.98 -9.79
CA ALA A 532 9.61 -15.12 -9.25
C ALA A 532 10.06 -13.66 -9.18
N ASN A 533 9.15 -12.69 -9.33
CA ASN A 533 9.52 -11.26 -9.40
C ASN A 533 8.52 -10.30 -8.72
N PRO A 534 8.91 -9.03 -8.48
CA PRO A 534 8.08 -8.01 -7.81
C PRO A 534 6.71 -7.72 -8.43
N PHE A 535 6.43 -8.20 -9.64
CA PHE A 535 5.07 -8.18 -10.22
C PHE A 535 4.17 -9.30 -9.69
N GLN A 536 4.63 -10.08 -8.70
CA GLN A 536 3.97 -11.26 -8.12
C GLN A 536 3.77 -12.40 -9.13
N ALA A 537 4.56 -12.40 -10.21
CA ALA A 537 4.65 -13.53 -11.11
C ALA A 537 5.60 -14.58 -10.52
N GLY A 538 5.29 -15.87 -10.73
CA GLY A 538 6.14 -16.99 -10.29
C GLY A 538 6.09 -17.32 -8.80
N VAL A 539 5.16 -16.72 -8.03
CA VAL A 539 4.98 -17.06 -6.61
C VAL A 539 4.46 -18.50 -6.45
N GLY A 540 3.57 -18.93 -7.33
CA GLY A 540 2.91 -20.24 -7.24
C GLY A 540 1.97 -20.37 -6.03
N GLY A 541 1.54 -21.59 -5.75
CA GLY A 541 0.66 -21.91 -4.63
C GLY A 541 -0.82 -21.56 -4.88
N PRO A 542 -1.74 -21.85 -3.91
CA PRO A 542 -1.51 -22.55 -2.63
C PRO A 542 -0.94 -23.96 -2.79
N ILE A 543 -0.39 -24.54 -1.72
CA ILE A 543 0.13 -25.92 -1.75
C ILE A 543 -0.99 -26.88 -2.14
N GLY A 544 -0.70 -27.83 -3.04
CA GLY A 544 -1.67 -28.76 -3.62
C GLY A 544 -2.51 -28.20 -4.79
N SER A 545 -2.32 -26.93 -5.20
CA SER A 545 -3.02 -26.34 -6.35
C SER A 545 -2.50 -26.81 -7.72
N GLY A 546 -1.35 -27.48 -7.77
CA GLY A 546 -0.64 -27.79 -9.02
C GLY A 546 0.03 -26.58 -9.69
N SER A 547 0.15 -25.45 -8.98
CA SER A 547 0.85 -24.26 -9.46
C SER A 547 2.26 -24.16 -8.87
N PRO A 548 3.32 -24.62 -9.58
CA PRO A 548 4.70 -24.50 -9.10
C PRO A 548 5.13 -23.03 -8.97
N GLY A 549 6.00 -22.74 -8.02
CA GLY A 549 6.54 -21.39 -7.79
C GLY A 549 7.30 -21.28 -6.48
N ALA A 550 7.81 -20.08 -6.20
CA ALA A 550 8.64 -19.80 -5.02
C ALA A 550 7.99 -20.21 -3.69
N CYS A 551 6.69 -19.94 -3.53
CA CYS A 551 5.96 -20.29 -2.32
C CYS A 551 5.95 -21.80 -2.07
N VAL A 552 5.61 -22.60 -3.09
CA VAL A 552 5.56 -24.06 -2.95
C VAL A 552 6.97 -24.57 -2.65
N PHE A 553 7.96 -24.15 -3.46
CA PHE A 553 9.35 -24.54 -3.29
C PHE A 553 9.89 -24.32 -1.88
N PHE A 554 9.64 -23.15 -1.26
CA PHE A 554 10.21 -22.82 0.05
C PHE A 554 9.47 -23.41 1.24
N ILE A 555 8.17 -23.72 1.11
CA ILE A 555 7.32 -24.15 2.24
C ILE A 555 7.19 -25.67 2.33
N VAL A 556 7.33 -26.42 1.23
CA VAL A 556 7.26 -27.89 1.29
C VAL A 556 8.33 -28.47 2.20
N ASP A 557 7.99 -29.55 2.90
CA ASP A 557 8.83 -30.30 3.83
C ASP A 557 9.54 -31.49 3.16
N ASP A 558 9.10 -31.89 1.97
CA ASP A 558 9.74 -32.92 1.16
C ASP A 558 10.67 -32.33 0.09
N GLU A 559 11.89 -32.86 0.00
CA GLU A 559 12.86 -32.43 -1.01
C GLU A 559 12.41 -32.84 -2.42
N SER A 560 11.72 -33.98 -2.59
CA SER A 560 11.26 -34.42 -3.92
C SER A 560 10.21 -33.47 -4.48
N GLU A 561 9.24 -33.02 -3.67
CA GLU A 561 8.25 -32.03 -4.11
C GLU A 561 8.93 -30.70 -4.50
N ALA A 562 9.96 -30.28 -3.76
CA ALA A 562 10.75 -29.09 -4.11
C ALA A 562 11.49 -29.27 -5.44
N ASN A 563 12.03 -30.46 -5.70
CA ASN A 563 12.71 -30.81 -6.94
C ASN A 563 11.76 -30.81 -8.14
N GLU A 564 10.52 -31.28 -7.97
CA GLU A 564 9.50 -31.19 -9.03
C GLU A 564 9.23 -29.73 -9.43
N VAL A 565 9.19 -28.82 -8.45
CA VAL A 565 9.07 -27.37 -8.72
C VAL A 565 10.33 -26.83 -9.40
N ALA A 566 11.51 -27.24 -8.94
CA ALA A 566 12.78 -26.85 -9.53
C ALA A 566 12.89 -27.26 -11.01
N ASP A 567 12.57 -28.51 -11.31
CA ASP A 567 12.57 -29.07 -12.67
C ASP A 567 11.52 -28.40 -13.56
N ALA A 568 10.29 -28.22 -13.06
CA ALA A 568 9.21 -27.58 -13.81
C ALA A 568 9.53 -26.13 -14.21
N LEU A 569 10.33 -25.44 -13.40
CA LEU A 569 10.69 -24.03 -13.61
C LEU A 569 12.12 -23.83 -14.11
N GLY A 570 12.85 -24.92 -14.41
CA GLY A 570 14.24 -24.89 -14.87
C GLY A 570 15.20 -24.22 -13.89
N VAL A 571 14.97 -24.37 -12.58
CA VAL A 571 15.82 -23.81 -11.52
C VAL A 571 17.20 -24.45 -11.57
N ARG A 572 18.24 -23.62 -11.46
CA ARG A 572 19.62 -24.10 -11.23
C ARG A 572 20.22 -23.53 -9.96
N TYR A 573 19.85 -22.31 -9.58
CA TYR A 573 20.33 -21.70 -8.35
C TYR A 573 19.17 -21.31 -7.46
N VAL A 574 19.39 -21.36 -6.15
CA VAL A 574 18.45 -20.88 -5.14
C VAL A 574 19.15 -19.80 -4.34
N VAL A 575 18.54 -18.63 -4.19
CA VAL A 575 19.04 -17.56 -3.33
C VAL A 575 18.06 -17.36 -2.19
N SER A 576 18.52 -17.55 -0.96
CA SER A 576 17.74 -17.38 0.26
C SER A 576 18.40 -16.32 1.15
N ASN A 577 17.59 -15.57 1.90
CA ASN A 577 18.07 -14.64 2.92
C ASN A 577 17.42 -14.89 4.28
N PHE A 578 17.98 -14.29 5.33
CA PHE A 578 17.49 -14.50 6.69
C PHE A 578 16.03 -14.06 6.85
N GLU A 579 15.61 -12.96 6.20
CA GLU A 579 14.21 -12.50 6.27
C GLU A 579 13.20 -13.54 5.75
N MET A 580 13.58 -14.33 4.73
CA MET A 580 12.76 -15.45 4.24
C MET A 580 12.65 -16.57 5.28
N ALA A 581 13.69 -16.80 6.09
CA ALA A 581 13.73 -17.82 7.12
C ALA A 581 13.28 -17.31 8.51
N ASP A 582 13.02 -16.01 8.67
CA ASP A 582 12.78 -15.41 10.00
C ASP A 582 11.37 -15.66 10.53
N ILE A 583 11.07 -16.89 10.94
CA ILE A 583 9.78 -17.24 11.57
C ILE A 583 9.55 -16.49 12.89
N TRP A 584 10.61 -16.06 13.56
CA TRP A 584 10.56 -15.43 14.87
C TRP A 584 10.26 -13.92 14.83
N ASN A 585 10.32 -13.31 13.64
CA ASN A 585 10.31 -11.86 13.49
C ASN A 585 11.44 -11.19 14.30
N ALA A 586 12.61 -11.82 14.33
CA ALA A 586 13.82 -11.31 14.96
C ALA A 586 14.37 -10.08 14.21
N LEU A 587 14.17 -10.04 12.88
CA LEU A 587 14.55 -8.96 11.99
C LEU A 587 13.36 -8.49 11.13
N TYR A 588 12.84 -9.37 10.27
CA TYR A 588 11.70 -9.11 9.39
C TYR A 588 11.11 -10.42 8.84
N ASN A 589 9.93 -10.80 9.34
CA ASN A 589 9.33 -12.11 9.06
C ASN A 589 8.63 -12.19 7.69
N LYS A 590 9.39 -12.51 6.62
CA LYS A 590 8.79 -12.85 5.31
C LYS A 590 8.26 -14.27 5.26
N TYR A 591 8.73 -15.16 6.15
CA TYR A 591 8.22 -16.51 6.27
C TYR A 591 6.68 -16.53 6.46
N ALA A 592 6.17 -15.69 7.35
CA ALA A 592 4.74 -15.55 7.61
C ALA A 592 3.95 -15.11 6.37
N ALA A 593 4.54 -14.31 5.47
CA ALA A 593 3.91 -14.00 4.21
C ALA A 593 3.86 -15.24 3.31
N MET A 594 4.95 -15.99 3.18
CA MET A 594 5.00 -17.22 2.38
C MET A 594 3.95 -18.25 2.83
N THR A 595 3.71 -18.39 4.14
CA THR A 595 2.68 -19.31 4.65
C THR A 595 1.24 -18.91 4.31
N VAL A 596 0.98 -17.61 4.13
CA VAL A 596 -0.32 -17.12 3.62
C VAL A 596 -0.50 -17.47 2.14
N TRP A 597 0.56 -17.32 1.33
CA TRP A 597 0.55 -17.76 -0.07
C TRP A 597 0.41 -19.28 -0.21
N ALA A 598 0.92 -20.03 0.76
CA ALA A 598 0.79 -21.49 0.82
C ALA A 598 -0.65 -21.94 1.13
N GLY A 599 -1.49 -21.04 1.68
CA GLY A 599 -2.93 -21.24 1.88
C GLY A 599 -3.36 -21.71 3.27
N ASN A 600 -2.41 -22.02 4.16
CA ASN A 600 -2.71 -22.42 5.54
C ASN A 600 -1.69 -21.84 6.55
N PRO A 601 -1.74 -20.52 6.80
CA PRO A 601 -0.75 -19.86 7.66
C PRO A 601 -0.75 -20.38 9.10
N GLN A 602 -1.87 -20.88 9.62
CA GLN A 602 -1.91 -21.43 10.98
C GLN A 602 -1.10 -22.73 11.09
N TYR A 603 -1.16 -23.58 10.08
CA TYR A 603 -0.41 -24.84 10.06
C TYR A 603 1.08 -24.61 9.76
N TYR A 604 1.37 -23.86 8.70
CA TYR A 604 2.74 -23.66 8.23
C TYR A 604 3.58 -22.74 9.12
N ASN A 605 2.98 -21.93 10.02
CA ASN A 605 3.72 -21.15 11.03
C ASN A 605 3.98 -21.92 12.34
N THR A 606 3.71 -23.22 12.41
CA THR A 606 4.14 -24.02 13.56
C THR A 606 5.64 -24.28 13.50
N LEU A 607 6.35 -24.18 14.63
CA LEU A 607 7.80 -24.40 14.68
C LEU A 607 8.18 -25.82 14.25
N SER A 608 7.36 -26.83 14.61
CA SER A 608 7.59 -28.22 14.21
C SER A 608 7.58 -28.40 12.70
N TYR A 609 6.65 -27.74 12.00
CA TYR A 609 6.62 -27.79 10.53
C TYR A 609 7.74 -26.96 9.92
N TYR A 610 7.98 -25.76 10.46
CA TYR A 610 9.00 -24.81 9.97
C TYR A 610 10.36 -25.45 9.77
N TYR A 611 10.87 -26.21 10.74
CA TYR A 611 12.19 -26.82 10.65
C TYR A 611 12.31 -27.87 9.53
N GLN A 612 11.19 -28.44 9.08
CA GLN A 612 11.18 -29.41 7.99
C GLN A 612 11.12 -28.73 6.62
N THR A 613 10.70 -27.47 6.55
CA THR A 613 10.57 -26.74 5.28
C THR A 613 11.88 -26.55 4.53
N MET A 614 11.80 -26.49 3.21
CA MET A 614 12.96 -26.20 2.35
C MET A 614 13.66 -24.89 2.71
N VAL A 615 12.95 -23.82 3.07
CA VAL A 615 13.61 -22.55 3.46
C VAL A 615 14.44 -22.69 4.73
N ALA A 616 13.97 -23.45 5.73
CA ALA A 616 14.75 -23.73 6.92
C ALA A 616 15.92 -24.67 6.62
N ARG A 617 15.69 -25.76 5.89
CA ARG A 617 16.72 -26.73 5.50
C ARG A 617 17.84 -26.08 4.69
N LEU A 618 17.52 -25.19 3.75
CA LEU A 618 18.50 -24.41 3.02
C LEU A 618 19.15 -23.36 3.91
N HIS A 619 18.37 -22.43 4.47
CA HIS A 619 18.93 -21.21 5.05
C HIS A 619 19.37 -21.34 6.51
N MET A 620 18.62 -22.06 7.34
CA MET A 620 18.99 -22.25 8.76
C MET A 620 20.02 -23.36 8.94
N PHE A 621 19.97 -24.40 8.11
CA PHE A 621 20.75 -25.62 8.29
C PHE A 621 21.80 -25.88 7.19
N ASP A 622 21.97 -24.95 6.24
CA ASP A 622 22.98 -25.04 5.17
C ASP A 622 22.85 -26.28 4.26
N GLY A 623 21.68 -26.90 4.25
CA GLY A 623 21.43 -28.19 3.61
C GLY A 623 22.02 -29.40 4.34
N ALA A 624 22.56 -29.21 5.54
CA ALA A 624 23.07 -30.29 6.38
C ALA A 624 21.97 -30.92 7.26
N SER A 625 22.25 -32.11 7.78
CA SER A 625 21.40 -32.75 8.77
C SER A 625 21.57 -32.07 10.13
N VAL A 626 20.47 -31.88 10.86
CA VAL A 626 20.48 -31.27 12.19
C VAL A 626 19.47 -31.93 13.12
N GLU A 627 19.81 -32.00 14.41
CA GLU A 627 18.90 -32.40 15.47
C GLU A 627 18.20 -31.17 16.05
N VAL A 628 16.87 -31.08 15.91
CA VAL A 628 16.09 -29.96 16.42
C VAL A 628 14.98 -30.50 17.30
N ALA A 629 15.00 -30.11 18.58
CA ALA A 629 13.98 -30.53 19.57
C ALA A 629 13.76 -32.05 19.68
N GLY A 630 14.79 -32.86 19.38
CA GLY A 630 14.73 -34.33 19.42
C GLY A 630 14.24 -34.99 18.14
N GLU A 631 14.06 -34.22 17.06
CA GLU A 631 13.77 -34.73 15.72
C GLU A 631 14.99 -34.49 14.81
N THR A 632 15.38 -35.51 14.06
CA THR A 632 16.42 -35.43 13.03
C THR A 632 15.84 -34.83 11.75
N ILE A 633 16.31 -33.66 11.36
CA ILE A 633 16.04 -33.08 10.04
C ILE A 633 17.09 -33.62 9.05
N PRO A 634 16.67 -34.23 7.93
CA PRO A 634 17.59 -34.84 6.97
C PRO A 634 18.31 -33.79 6.12
N ALA A 635 19.57 -34.09 5.79
CA ALA A 635 20.37 -33.31 4.83
C ALA A 635 19.71 -33.29 3.43
N LEU A 636 20.07 -32.29 2.62
CA LEU A 636 19.62 -32.16 1.24
C LEU A 636 20.56 -32.90 0.29
N SER A 637 20.01 -33.75 -0.57
CA SER A 637 20.79 -34.54 -1.53
C SER A 637 21.12 -33.80 -2.82
N HIS A 638 20.32 -32.80 -3.18
CA HIS A 638 20.39 -32.12 -4.48
C HIS A 638 20.74 -30.64 -4.39
N TYR A 639 21.04 -30.11 -3.20
CA TYR A 639 21.36 -28.70 -3.00
C TYR A 639 22.69 -28.56 -2.27
N ARG A 640 23.59 -27.74 -2.84
CA ARG A 640 24.88 -27.39 -2.21
C ARG A 640 25.03 -25.90 -2.04
N LEU A 641 25.53 -25.46 -0.89
CA LEU A 641 25.94 -24.09 -0.68
C LEU A 641 27.16 -23.79 -1.56
N VAL A 642 27.09 -22.74 -2.36
CA VAL A 642 28.19 -22.34 -3.27
C VAL A 642 28.80 -20.99 -2.93
N HIS A 643 28.11 -20.17 -2.12
CA HIS A 643 28.56 -18.86 -1.66
C HIS A 643 27.66 -18.34 -0.52
N GLU A 644 28.25 -17.58 0.41
CA GLU A 644 27.51 -16.84 1.43
C GLU A 644 28.05 -15.42 1.70
N SER A 645 27.13 -14.53 2.09
CA SER A 645 27.42 -13.12 2.34
C SER A 645 28.16 -12.89 3.68
N PRO A 646 28.85 -11.74 3.85
CA PRO A 646 29.73 -11.50 5.00
C PRO A 646 29.01 -11.18 6.32
N THR A 647 27.78 -10.68 6.30
CA THR A 647 27.03 -10.39 7.52
C THR A 647 26.34 -11.66 8.04
N PHE A 648 26.56 -11.99 9.30
CA PHE A 648 25.91 -13.09 10.00
C PHE A 648 24.86 -12.56 10.97
N ILE A 649 23.77 -13.31 11.09
CA ILE A 649 22.63 -13.05 11.95
C ILE A 649 22.51 -14.16 12.99
N LEU A 650 22.28 -13.76 14.23
CA LEU A 650 21.92 -14.65 15.32
C LEU A 650 20.57 -14.23 15.91
N PRO A 651 19.50 -15.02 15.71
CA PRO A 651 18.23 -14.81 16.41
C PRO A 651 18.42 -15.04 17.90
N LEU A 652 17.89 -14.15 18.73
CA LEU A 652 17.95 -14.25 20.18
C LEU A 652 16.66 -13.74 20.84
N LEU A 653 16.31 -14.33 21.97
CA LEU A 653 15.25 -13.90 22.85
C LEU A 653 15.77 -12.84 23.81
N ILE A 654 15.09 -11.70 23.88
CA ILE A 654 15.26 -10.68 24.92
C ILE A 654 14.17 -10.86 25.95
N MET A 655 14.57 -10.84 27.22
CA MET A 655 13.71 -10.97 28.38
C MET A 655 13.87 -9.73 29.27
N ASP A 656 12.78 -8.98 29.44
CA ASP A 656 12.73 -7.85 30.37
C ASP A 656 12.06 -8.28 31.68
N GLU A 657 12.88 -8.43 32.72
CA GLU A 657 12.43 -8.91 34.03
C GLU A 657 11.59 -7.86 34.79
N ASN A 658 11.58 -6.58 34.37
CA ASN A 658 10.72 -5.57 34.99
C ASN A 658 9.26 -5.73 34.56
N THR A 659 9.06 -6.07 33.29
CA THR A 659 7.75 -6.08 32.64
C THR A 659 7.23 -7.49 32.39
N GLY A 660 8.11 -8.49 32.38
CA GLY A 660 7.82 -9.87 31.98
C GLY A 660 7.70 -10.04 30.46
N TYR A 661 7.98 -9.01 29.66
CA TYR A 661 7.94 -9.13 28.21
C TYR A 661 9.12 -9.93 27.69
N ILE A 662 8.82 -10.90 26.82
CA ILE A 662 9.79 -11.71 26.09
C ILE A 662 9.55 -11.50 24.60
N TYR A 663 10.59 -11.15 23.85
CA TYR A 663 10.49 -10.91 22.41
C TYR A 663 11.78 -11.24 21.68
N TRP A 664 11.67 -11.57 20.39
CA TRP A 664 12.82 -11.88 19.55
C TRP A 664 13.50 -10.62 19.01
N ARG A 665 14.82 -10.71 18.86
CA ARG A 665 15.70 -9.76 18.18
C ARG A 665 16.78 -10.52 17.44
N SER A 666 17.53 -9.82 16.60
CA SER A 666 18.74 -10.32 15.98
C SER A 666 19.98 -9.59 16.51
N PHE A 667 21.04 -10.34 16.75
CA PHE A 667 22.41 -9.80 16.75
C PHE A 667 23.02 -9.98 15.35
N SER A 668 23.84 -9.04 14.90
CA SER A 668 24.47 -9.11 13.58
C SER A 668 25.91 -8.61 13.61
N GLY A 669 26.80 -9.30 12.89
CA GLY A 669 28.22 -8.95 12.75
C GLY A 669 28.89 -9.83 11.70
N ASP A 670 30.22 -9.86 11.67
CA ASP A 670 30.95 -10.92 10.95
C ASP A 670 30.75 -12.29 11.63
N TYR A 671 31.23 -13.36 10.99
CA TYR A 671 31.08 -14.72 11.52
C TYR A 671 31.73 -14.87 12.91
N GLU A 672 32.98 -14.44 13.08
CA GLU A 672 33.73 -14.64 14.34
C GLU A 672 33.04 -13.94 15.51
N THR A 673 32.62 -12.70 15.32
CA THR A 673 31.91 -11.89 16.33
C THR A 673 30.57 -12.53 16.68
N THR A 674 29.82 -12.97 15.67
CA THR A 674 28.49 -13.55 15.85
C THR A 674 28.57 -14.93 16.50
N ALA A 675 29.57 -15.74 16.15
CA ALA A 675 29.84 -17.04 16.75
C ALA A 675 30.27 -16.91 18.22
N ALA A 676 31.14 -15.94 18.54
CA ALA A 676 31.50 -15.64 19.94
C ALA A 676 30.25 -15.23 20.75
N GLN A 677 29.38 -14.42 20.16
CA GLN A 677 28.12 -14.02 20.80
C GLN A 677 27.16 -15.21 20.99
N ALA A 678 27.08 -16.12 20.02
CA ALA A 678 26.27 -17.33 20.11
C ALA A 678 26.74 -18.25 21.23
N GLN A 679 28.06 -18.50 21.34
CA GLN A 679 28.64 -19.32 22.41
C GLN A 679 28.24 -18.84 23.81
N LEU A 680 28.18 -17.53 24.02
CA LEU A 680 27.69 -16.95 25.29
C LEU A 680 26.18 -17.13 25.47
N LEU A 681 25.39 -16.87 24.42
CA LEU A 681 23.93 -16.82 24.50
C LEU A 681 23.25 -18.20 24.47
N HIS A 682 23.95 -19.25 24.02
CA HIS A 682 23.55 -20.64 24.25
C HIS A 682 23.47 -20.95 25.75
N GLY A 683 24.18 -20.16 26.57
CA GLY A 683 24.14 -20.28 28.02
C GLY A 683 24.84 -21.52 28.54
N TRP A 684 25.65 -22.21 27.74
CA TRP A 684 26.36 -23.41 28.18
C TRP A 684 27.22 -23.12 29.41
N LEU A 685 27.08 -23.93 30.46
CA LEU A 685 27.83 -23.80 31.70
C LEU A 685 28.87 -24.91 31.86
N PHE A 686 28.42 -26.17 31.77
CA PHE A 686 29.27 -27.35 31.91
C PHE A 686 28.56 -28.61 31.40
N SER A 687 29.36 -29.65 31.20
CA SER A 687 28.92 -31.01 30.84
C SER A 687 29.48 -32.03 31.83
N MET A 688 28.69 -33.04 32.21
CA MET A 688 29.13 -34.11 33.10
C MET A 688 28.50 -35.47 32.75
N SER A 689 29.16 -36.57 33.08
CA SER A 689 28.58 -37.91 32.88
C SER A 689 27.31 -38.10 33.70
N ALA A 690 26.25 -38.62 33.08
CA ALA A 690 25.04 -39.02 33.79
C ALA A 690 25.37 -40.22 34.70
N GLY A 691 25.51 -39.97 36.01
CA GLY A 691 25.79 -41.02 36.99
C GLY A 691 24.58 -41.91 37.27
N VAL A 692 24.82 -43.09 37.86
CA VAL A 692 23.76 -44.04 38.25
C VAL A 692 22.81 -43.36 39.24
N GLY A 693 21.51 -43.27 38.89
CA GLY A 693 20.46 -42.73 39.76
C GLY A 693 20.18 -41.24 39.63
N MET A 694 21.04 -40.45 38.99
CA MET A 694 20.85 -38.98 38.88
C MET A 694 19.58 -38.59 38.13
N GLU A 695 19.23 -39.34 37.09
CA GLU A 695 18.01 -39.09 36.30
C GLU A 695 16.76 -39.39 37.12
N ALA A 696 16.80 -40.42 37.96
CA ALA A 696 15.69 -40.76 38.85
C ALA A 696 15.48 -39.65 39.91
N ASP A 697 16.57 -39.15 40.49
CA ASP A 697 16.51 -38.02 41.41
C ASP A 697 15.90 -36.77 40.74
N LEU A 698 16.38 -36.40 39.54
CA LEU A 698 15.86 -35.27 38.78
C LEU A 698 14.39 -35.46 38.36
N ASP A 699 14.00 -36.69 38.01
CA ASP A 699 12.62 -37.05 37.66
C ASP A 699 11.66 -36.93 38.84
N GLU A 700 12.14 -37.21 40.05
CA GLU A 700 11.39 -37.04 41.31
C GLU A 700 11.46 -35.60 41.85
N GLY A 701 12.16 -34.69 41.16
CA GLY A 701 12.27 -33.28 41.52
C GLY A 701 13.38 -32.98 42.53
N PHE A 702 14.30 -33.92 42.77
CA PHE A 702 15.45 -33.75 43.65
C PHE A 702 16.71 -33.36 42.88
N MET A 703 17.57 -32.55 43.52
CA MET A 703 18.85 -32.13 42.96
C MET A 703 19.97 -33.10 43.36
N PRO A 704 20.63 -33.81 42.42
CA PRO A 704 21.76 -34.68 42.76
C PRO A 704 22.95 -33.89 43.32
N GLU A 705 23.64 -34.41 44.34
CA GLU A 705 24.78 -33.74 44.99
C GLU A 705 25.92 -33.40 44.01
N MET A 706 26.21 -34.28 43.05
CA MET A 706 27.23 -33.99 42.03
C MET A 706 26.84 -32.81 41.13
N LEU A 707 25.55 -32.70 40.78
CA LEU A 707 25.05 -31.60 39.96
C LEU A 707 25.11 -30.28 40.75
N LYS A 708 24.70 -30.31 42.02
CA LYS A 708 24.81 -29.18 42.95
C LYS A 708 26.26 -28.72 43.11
N SER A 709 27.21 -29.65 43.22
CA SER A 709 28.64 -29.34 43.28
C SER A 709 29.17 -28.66 42.01
N ALA A 710 28.68 -29.03 40.82
CA ALA A 710 29.10 -28.41 39.57
C ALA A 710 28.51 -27.01 39.36
N PHE A 711 27.27 -26.79 39.82
CA PHE A 711 26.71 -25.43 39.90
C PHE A 711 27.54 -24.54 40.83
N ASN A 712 27.94 -25.04 42.01
CA ASN A 712 28.80 -24.27 42.92
C ASN A 712 30.16 -23.88 42.33
N SER A 713 30.69 -24.62 41.35
CA SER A 713 31.93 -24.24 40.64
C SER A 713 31.70 -23.30 39.45
N THR A 714 30.45 -23.01 39.09
CA THR A 714 30.09 -22.14 37.97
C THR A 714 29.19 -20.99 38.44
N ILE A 715 27.89 -21.25 38.59
CA ILE A 715 26.89 -20.34 39.16
C ILE A 715 26.20 -21.05 40.33
N PRO A 716 26.48 -20.67 41.60
CA PRO A 716 25.87 -21.31 42.76
C PRO A 716 24.35 -21.18 42.75
N LEU A 717 23.66 -22.25 43.11
CA LEU A 717 22.20 -22.27 43.31
C LEU A 717 21.86 -21.77 44.72
N SER A 718 20.77 -21.01 44.85
CA SER A 718 20.18 -20.68 46.16
C SER A 718 19.56 -21.91 46.85
N GLU A 719 19.24 -21.76 48.14
CA GLU A 719 18.53 -22.79 48.91
C GLU A 719 17.10 -23.03 48.39
N GLU A 720 16.47 -22.02 47.76
CA GLU A 720 15.11 -22.09 47.20
C GLU A 720 15.12 -22.46 45.71
N SER A 721 15.82 -23.55 45.35
CA SER A 721 15.83 -24.09 43.99
C SER A 721 14.84 -25.25 43.80
N THR A 722 14.12 -25.25 42.67
CA THR A 722 13.15 -26.31 42.31
C THR A 722 13.56 -27.02 41.02
N VAL A 723 13.24 -28.31 40.89
CA VAL A 723 13.52 -29.11 39.69
C VAL A 723 12.20 -29.60 39.11
N VAL A 724 12.03 -29.41 37.80
CA VAL A 724 10.85 -29.85 37.05
C VAL A 724 11.29 -30.63 35.82
N LYS A 725 10.81 -31.88 35.69
CA LYS A 725 10.97 -32.65 34.45
C LYS A 725 10.07 -32.09 33.35
N VAL A 726 10.63 -31.90 32.16
CA VAL A 726 9.90 -31.37 31.00
C VAL A 726 9.49 -32.49 30.04
N ASN A 727 10.47 -33.16 29.44
CA ASN A 727 10.31 -34.26 28.50
C ASN A 727 11.61 -35.11 28.46
N GLY A 728 11.60 -36.24 27.73
CA GLY A 728 12.64 -37.29 27.83
C GLY A 728 14.09 -36.80 27.88
N GLY A 729 14.70 -36.88 29.07
CA GLY A 729 16.09 -36.46 29.29
C GLY A 729 16.31 -34.95 29.49
N ARG A 730 15.25 -34.17 29.73
CA ARG A 730 15.33 -32.72 29.94
C ARG A 730 14.63 -32.26 31.22
N TRP A 731 15.32 -31.44 32.00
CA TRP A 731 14.84 -30.87 33.27
C TRP A 731 15.08 -29.36 33.30
N ILE A 732 14.20 -28.64 34.01
CA ILE A 732 14.35 -27.21 34.30
C ILE A 732 14.61 -27.06 35.79
N ILE A 733 15.62 -26.26 36.12
CA ILE A 733 15.94 -25.87 37.49
C ILE A 733 15.65 -24.39 37.63
N THR A 734 14.81 -24.00 38.58
CA THR A 734 14.50 -22.60 38.85
C THR A 734 15.09 -22.21 40.21
N ASP A 735 15.97 -21.22 40.21
CA ASP A 735 16.47 -20.53 41.40
C ASP A 735 15.57 -19.30 41.65
N GLU A 736 14.68 -19.39 42.64
CA GLU A 736 13.67 -18.36 42.93
C GLU A 736 14.29 -17.06 43.48
N GLU A 737 15.36 -17.18 44.28
CA GLU A 737 16.03 -16.04 44.92
C GLU A 737 16.77 -15.18 43.89
N ASN A 738 17.55 -15.83 43.02
CA ASN A 738 18.36 -15.15 42.01
C ASN A 738 17.64 -14.99 40.66
N ARG A 739 16.41 -15.54 40.53
CA ARG A 739 15.61 -15.58 39.30
C ARG A 739 16.37 -16.15 38.11
N ASN A 740 17.17 -17.18 38.36
CA ASN A 740 17.88 -17.90 37.32
C ASN A 740 17.11 -19.16 36.94
N VAL A 741 17.04 -19.43 35.65
CA VAL A 741 16.46 -20.65 35.12
C VAL A 741 17.58 -21.42 34.43
N PHE A 742 17.75 -22.68 34.77
CA PHE A 742 18.73 -23.56 34.15
C PHE A 742 18.04 -24.70 33.44
N ILE A 743 18.58 -25.10 32.30
CA ILE A 743 18.10 -26.21 31.50
C ILE A 743 19.16 -27.30 31.58
N ILE A 744 18.75 -28.50 31.98
CA ILE A 744 19.59 -29.69 31.94
C ILE A 744 19.10 -30.58 30.81
N GLU A 745 20.00 -30.96 29.89
CA GLU A 745 19.70 -31.87 28.79
C GLU A 745 20.67 -33.05 28.78
N LYS A 746 20.14 -34.26 28.67
CA LYS A 746 20.92 -35.49 28.47
C LYS A 746 21.16 -35.70 26.97
N LYS A 747 22.42 -35.72 26.55
CA LYS A 747 22.85 -36.09 25.20
C LYS A 747 23.97 -37.13 25.28
N GLU A 748 23.81 -38.27 24.59
CA GLU A 748 24.82 -39.36 24.51
C GLU A 748 25.37 -39.89 25.85
N GLY A 749 24.57 -39.80 26.92
CA GLY A 749 24.97 -40.22 28.28
C GLY A 749 25.67 -39.14 29.10
N THR A 750 25.67 -37.89 28.63
CA THR A 750 26.19 -36.70 29.31
C THR A 750 25.03 -35.76 29.66
N LEU A 751 25.01 -35.23 30.88
CA LEU A 751 24.15 -34.13 31.29
C LEU A 751 24.84 -32.80 30.98
N ASN A 752 24.22 -31.99 30.14
CA ASN A 752 24.66 -30.65 29.78
C ASN A 752 23.80 -29.62 30.51
N ALA A 753 24.43 -28.68 31.19
CA ALA A 753 23.76 -27.63 31.95
C ALA A 753 23.88 -26.29 31.21
N TYR A 754 22.74 -25.62 31.05
CA TYR A 754 22.62 -24.33 30.36
C TYR A 754 21.92 -23.30 31.25
N LEU A 755 22.35 -22.05 31.21
CA LEU A 755 21.65 -20.90 31.79
C LEU A 755 20.67 -20.32 30.76
N TYR A 756 19.39 -20.28 31.12
CA TYR A 756 18.36 -19.59 30.36
C TYR A 756 18.33 -18.12 30.75
N GLY A 757 18.71 -17.25 29.81
CA GLY A 757 18.78 -15.80 30.00
C GLY A 757 20.11 -15.33 30.57
N TRP A 758 21.06 -15.09 29.67
CA TRP A 758 22.35 -14.48 29.96
C TRP A 758 22.21 -12.97 30.24
N PRO A 759 22.80 -12.42 31.32
CA PRO A 759 22.76 -10.98 31.60
C PRO A 759 23.41 -10.16 30.48
N THR A 760 22.69 -9.15 29.97
CA THR A 760 23.20 -8.28 28.89
C THR A 760 24.10 -7.14 29.37
N GLY A 761 24.25 -6.98 30.69
CA GLY A 761 24.88 -5.80 31.31
C GLY A 761 23.94 -4.61 31.50
N GLN A 762 22.76 -4.62 30.88
CA GLN A 762 21.66 -3.72 31.24
C GLN A 762 20.89 -4.28 32.45
N PRO A 763 20.51 -3.46 33.43
CA PRO A 763 19.74 -3.93 34.58
C PRO A 763 18.44 -4.61 34.14
N ASN A 764 18.18 -5.81 34.66
CA ASN A 764 16.95 -6.58 34.45
C ASN A 764 16.67 -7.01 32.99
N ILE A 765 17.68 -6.95 32.11
CA ILE A 765 17.56 -7.42 30.73
C ILE A 765 18.49 -8.63 30.52
N LYS A 766 17.88 -9.76 30.15
CA LYS A 766 18.55 -11.02 29.83
C LYS A 766 18.35 -11.36 28.34
N ALA A 767 19.31 -12.10 27.77
CA ALA A 767 19.28 -12.55 26.39
C ALA A 767 19.60 -14.05 26.30
N TRP A 768 19.00 -14.78 25.38
CA TRP A 768 19.26 -16.22 25.22
C TRP A 768 18.96 -16.69 23.80
N THR A 769 19.66 -17.72 23.34
CA THR A 769 19.32 -18.40 22.08
C THR A 769 19.60 -19.90 22.20
N PRO A 770 18.71 -20.78 21.72
CA PRO A 770 18.93 -22.22 21.79
C PRO A 770 20.15 -22.67 20.97
N GLU A 771 20.78 -23.77 21.40
CA GLU A 771 22.01 -24.31 20.78
C GLU A 771 21.86 -24.68 19.29
N TYR A 772 20.68 -25.10 18.85
CA TYR A 772 20.46 -25.42 17.43
C TYR A 772 20.35 -24.17 16.53
N LEU A 773 20.22 -22.96 17.09
CA LEU A 773 20.23 -21.71 16.33
C LEU A 773 21.65 -21.14 16.27
N GLN A 774 22.39 -21.60 15.27
CA GLN A 774 23.74 -21.12 14.99
C GLN A 774 23.72 -19.79 14.21
N PRO A 775 24.83 -19.02 14.21
CA PRO A 775 24.99 -17.89 13.30
C PRO A 775 24.76 -18.29 11.84
N VAL A 776 23.89 -17.55 11.14
CA VAL A 776 23.61 -17.77 9.72
C VAL A 776 23.94 -16.52 8.92
N SER A 777 24.59 -16.67 7.75
CA SER A 777 24.84 -15.54 6.85
C SER A 777 23.54 -14.94 6.33
N PHE A 778 23.56 -13.64 6.02
CA PHE A 778 22.37 -12.89 5.66
C PHE A 778 21.81 -13.33 4.31
N VAL A 779 22.65 -13.54 3.28
CA VAL A 779 22.29 -14.13 1.99
C VAL A 779 23.13 -15.39 1.74
N LYS A 780 22.48 -16.43 1.22
CA LYS A 780 23.11 -17.68 0.79
C LYS A 780 22.71 -18.02 -0.64
N VAL A 781 23.67 -18.53 -1.41
CA VAL A 781 23.45 -19.04 -2.76
C VAL A 781 23.68 -20.54 -2.78
N PHE A 782 22.69 -21.28 -3.26
CA PHE A 782 22.76 -22.73 -3.46
C PHE A 782 22.70 -23.07 -4.95
N GLU A 783 23.36 -24.15 -5.35
CA GLU A 783 23.18 -24.77 -6.67
C GLU A 783 22.35 -26.05 -6.54
N TYR A 784 21.34 -26.19 -7.40
CA TYR A 784 20.56 -27.40 -7.58
C TYR A 784 21.29 -28.34 -8.56
N VAL A 785 21.66 -29.52 -8.07
CA VAL A 785 22.50 -30.49 -8.77
C VAL A 785 21.87 -31.89 -8.77
N LYS A 786 22.28 -32.73 -9.72
CA LYS A 786 21.88 -34.14 -9.71
C LYS A 786 22.43 -34.89 -8.50
N GLY A 787 23.63 -34.54 -8.06
CA GLY A 787 24.32 -35.19 -6.94
C GLY A 787 25.00 -36.49 -7.36
N ALA A 788 26.21 -36.75 -6.85
CA ALA A 788 26.92 -37.98 -7.12
C ALA A 788 26.30 -39.13 -6.32
N ARG A 789 26.12 -40.30 -6.95
CA ARG A 789 25.55 -41.48 -6.29
C ARG A 789 26.67 -42.34 -5.71
N ILE A 790 26.73 -42.49 -4.40
CA ILE A 790 27.63 -43.45 -3.75
C ILE A 790 26.82 -44.71 -3.43
N GLU A 791 27.21 -45.86 -3.95
CA GLU A 791 26.58 -47.15 -3.64
C GLU A 791 27.62 -48.20 -3.30
N GLY A 792 27.22 -49.24 -2.58
CA GLY A 792 28.10 -50.37 -2.33
C GLY A 792 27.50 -51.41 -1.42
N ALA A 793 28.33 -52.38 -1.03
CA ALA A 793 27.96 -53.45 -0.12
C ALA A 793 28.37 -53.16 1.33
N ALA A 794 27.53 -53.56 2.29
CA ALA A 794 27.82 -53.52 3.72
C ALA A 794 27.08 -54.66 4.44
N PRO A 795 27.54 -55.13 5.62
CA PRO A 795 26.83 -56.16 6.39
C PRO A 795 25.37 -55.78 6.65
N ASN A 796 24.47 -56.78 6.58
CA ASN A 796 23.03 -56.54 6.71
C ASN A 796 22.71 -55.92 8.08
N GLY A 797 21.93 -54.84 8.09
CA GLY A 797 21.56 -54.11 9.30
C GLY A 797 22.62 -53.14 9.82
N SER A 798 23.78 -53.00 9.16
CA SER A 798 24.76 -51.97 9.51
C SER A 798 24.19 -50.56 9.31
N LEU A 799 24.46 -49.67 10.26
CA LEU A 799 24.27 -48.23 10.14
C LEU A 799 25.42 -47.66 9.33
N ILE A 800 25.10 -46.88 8.31
CA ILE A 800 26.08 -46.30 7.39
C ILE A 800 25.95 -44.79 7.43
N GLU A 801 27.07 -44.10 7.57
CA GLU A 801 27.14 -42.64 7.59
C GLU A 801 28.11 -42.16 6.52
N VAL A 802 27.66 -41.21 5.73
CA VAL A 802 28.52 -40.39 4.88
C VAL A 802 28.62 -39.00 5.50
N SER A 803 29.83 -38.48 5.68
CA SER A 803 30.05 -37.14 6.24
C SER A 803 31.19 -36.41 5.56
N THR A 804 31.12 -35.07 5.54
CA THR A 804 32.24 -34.22 5.12
C THR A 804 32.17 -32.87 5.83
N THR A 805 33.32 -32.23 5.98
CA THR A 805 33.42 -30.86 6.48
C THR A 805 33.42 -29.88 5.31
N ILE A 806 32.52 -28.89 5.39
CA ILE A 806 32.39 -27.79 4.46
C ILE A 806 33.00 -26.54 5.11
N THR A 807 33.86 -25.82 4.37
CA THR A 807 34.38 -24.50 4.76
C THR A 807 33.93 -23.46 3.76
N THR A 808 33.21 -22.45 4.22
CA THR A 808 32.65 -21.38 3.38
C THR A 808 33.66 -20.29 3.07
N ASN A 809 33.31 -19.39 2.15
CA ASN A 809 34.09 -18.21 1.79
C ASN A 809 34.27 -17.19 2.93
N GLN A 810 33.53 -17.32 4.04
CA GLN A 810 33.66 -16.49 5.24
C GLN A 810 34.49 -17.17 6.35
N GLY A 811 35.10 -18.32 6.07
CA GLY A 811 35.87 -19.10 7.05
C GLY A 811 35.02 -19.88 8.06
N ARG A 812 33.69 -19.90 7.87
CA ARG A 812 32.78 -20.72 8.67
C ARG A 812 32.90 -22.18 8.25
N THR A 813 32.80 -23.08 9.23
CA THR A 813 32.80 -24.53 8.98
C THR A 813 31.53 -25.18 9.50
N PHE A 814 31.04 -26.19 8.78
CA PHE A 814 29.94 -27.04 9.22
C PHE A 814 30.10 -28.45 8.65
N THR A 815 29.42 -29.42 9.24
CA THR A 815 29.47 -30.83 8.80
C THR A 815 28.21 -31.16 8.01
N TYR A 816 28.37 -31.59 6.77
CA TYR A 816 27.32 -32.27 6.02
C TYR A 816 27.38 -33.75 6.36
N SER A 817 26.26 -34.35 6.78
CA SER A 817 26.17 -35.79 7.01
C SER A 817 24.82 -36.35 6.63
N ALA A 818 24.81 -37.60 6.20
CA ALA A 818 23.61 -38.38 5.96
C ALA A 818 23.81 -39.82 6.46
N ARG A 819 22.73 -40.45 6.91
CA ARG A 819 22.74 -41.83 7.42
C ARG A 819 21.72 -42.69 6.68
N THR A 820 22.07 -43.95 6.47
CA THR A 820 21.16 -44.99 5.97
C THR A 820 21.50 -46.32 6.62
N THR A 821 20.72 -47.36 6.35
CA THR A 821 21.01 -48.73 6.76
C THR A 821 21.18 -49.64 5.56
N ALA A 822 22.08 -50.61 5.67
CA ALA A 822 22.22 -51.65 4.65
C ALA A 822 20.91 -52.44 4.55
N ASN A 823 20.38 -52.57 3.33
CA ASN A 823 19.15 -53.32 3.08
C ASN A 823 19.38 -54.85 3.15
N ASP A 824 18.30 -55.64 3.06
CA ASP A 824 18.34 -57.11 3.07
C ASP A 824 19.18 -57.73 1.93
N SER A 825 19.54 -56.93 0.91
CA SER A 825 20.44 -57.31 -0.18
C SER A 825 21.90 -56.90 0.07
N TYR A 826 22.25 -56.52 1.30
CA TYR A 826 23.57 -56.05 1.71
C TYR A 826 24.01 -54.77 0.99
N LYS A 827 23.08 -53.89 0.56
CA LYS A 827 23.40 -52.69 -0.21
C LYS A 827 22.99 -51.41 0.49
N TYR A 828 23.72 -50.34 0.21
CA TYR A 828 23.41 -48.98 0.63
C TYR A 828 23.58 -47.99 -0.51
N GLU A 829 22.98 -46.80 -0.34
CA GLU A 829 23.03 -45.74 -1.34
C GLU A 829 22.95 -44.36 -0.69
N PHE A 830 23.75 -43.41 -1.20
CA PHE A 830 23.63 -41.99 -0.92
C PHE A 830 23.66 -41.19 -2.23
N ILE A 831 22.96 -40.06 -2.23
CA ILE A 831 23.16 -38.98 -3.20
C ILE A 831 23.77 -37.81 -2.44
N VAL A 832 24.94 -37.35 -2.89
CA VAL A 832 25.68 -36.28 -2.23
C VAL A 832 25.94 -35.11 -3.20
N PRO A 833 25.71 -33.86 -2.75
CA PRO A 833 25.72 -32.73 -3.67
C PRO A 833 27.08 -32.03 -3.81
N TYR A 834 28.05 -32.28 -2.93
CA TYR A 834 29.33 -31.56 -2.96
C TYR A 834 30.43 -32.33 -3.72
N SER A 835 31.23 -31.59 -4.47
CA SER A 835 32.48 -32.04 -5.07
C SER A 835 33.65 -31.78 -4.12
N THR A 836 34.63 -32.68 -4.08
CA THR A 836 35.83 -32.56 -3.24
C THR A 836 37.03 -31.95 -3.98
N GLU A 837 36.93 -31.79 -5.31
CA GLU A 837 38.06 -31.39 -6.16
C GLU A 837 37.95 -29.96 -6.72
N GLY A 838 36.94 -29.21 -6.27
CA GLY A 838 36.74 -27.81 -6.66
C GLY A 838 36.00 -27.62 -7.99
N PRO A 839 35.92 -26.36 -8.48
CA PRO A 839 35.15 -26.01 -9.67
C PRO A 839 35.84 -26.42 -10.97
N VAL A 840 35.06 -26.62 -12.04
CA VAL A 840 35.54 -26.98 -13.39
C VAL A 840 35.24 -25.88 -14.40
N GLU A 841 36.00 -25.86 -15.50
CA GLU A 841 35.81 -24.87 -16.59
C GLU A 841 34.39 -24.96 -17.16
N GLY A 842 33.73 -23.80 -17.29
CA GLY A 842 32.34 -23.70 -17.76
C GLY A 842 31.27 -24.09 -16.73
N GLY A 843 31.68 -24.55 -15.54
CA GLY A 843 30.80 -24.80 -14.39
C GLY A 843 30.64 -23.58 -13.47
N THR A 844 30.02 -23.82 -12.31
CA THR A 844 29.97 -22.83 -11.23
C THR A 844 31.37 -22.69 -10.62
N ASN A 845 31.88 -21.47 -10.54
CA ASN A 845 33.11 -21.15 -9.82
C ASN A 845 32.80 -20.91 -8.34
N PHE A 846 32.37 -21.95 -7.63
CA PHE A 846 31.99 -21.87 -6.23
C PHE A 846 33.20 -21.57 -5.33
N ASP A 847 32.99 -20.82 -4.24
CA ASP A 847 34.04 -20.40 -3.30
C ASP A 847 33.93 -21.09 -1.93
N VAL A 848 33.23 -22.22 -1.90
CA VAL A 848 33.14 -23.17 -0.79
C VAL A 848 34.13 -24.31 -1.01
N SER A 849 34.84 -24.72 0.04
CA SER A 849 35.78 -25.85 0.01
C SER A 849 35.26 -27.02 0.82
N VAL A 850 35.59 -28.23 0.38
CA VAL A 850 34.98 -29.47 0.85
C VAL A 850 36.08 -30.48 1.11
N SER A 851 36.13 -31.03 2.32
CA SER A 851 37.03 -32.13 2.65
C SER A 851 36.60 -33.43 1.93
N PRO A 852 37.49 -34.41 1.74
CA PRO A 852 37.09 -35.73 1.31
C PRO A 852 35.95 -36.30 2.17
N TYR A 853 35.02 -37.03 1.55
CA TYR A 853 33.95 -37.68 2.29
C TYR A 853 34.51 -38.82 3.14
N THR A 854 34.06 -38.90 4.38
CA THR A 854 34.31 -40.03 5.27
C THR A 854 33.06 -40.90 5.28
N LEU A 855 33.21 -42.15 4.85
CA LEU A 855 32.15 -43.14 4.79
C LEU A 855 32.39 -44.21 5.84
N ARG A 856 31.42 -44.42 6.73
CA ARG A 856 31.54 -45.35 7.86
C ARG A 856 30.42 -46.37 7.87
N ALA A 857 30.73 -47.60 8.23
CA ALA A 857 29.75 -48.63 8.56
C ALA A 857 29.93 -49.08 10.01
N GLY A 858 28.83 -49.26 10.73
CA GLY A 858 28.84 -49.62 12.14
C GLY A 858 27.58 -50.35 12.59
N HIS A 859 27.52 -50.68 13.88
CA HIS A 859 26.38 -51.33 14.53
C HIS A 859 26.09 -50.70 15.89
N PHE A 860 24.91 -51.00 16.44
CA PHE A 860 24.53 -50.53 17.78
C PHE A 860 24.95 -51.54 18.86
N GLU A 861 25.71 -51.07 19.85
CA GLU A 861 26.06 -51.80 21.07
C GLU A 861 25.69 -50.94 22.30
N ASN A 862 24.78 -51.44 23.15
CA ASN A 862 24.28 -50.71 24.34
C ASN A 862 23.80 -49.28 24.05
N GLU A 863 22.96 -49.10 23.02
CA GLU A 863 22.44 -47.79 22.56
C GLU A 863 23.50 -46.82 22.03
N ARG A 864 24.75 -47.28 21.81
CA ARG A 864 25.83 -46.51 21.19
C ARG A 864 26.19 -47.09 19.83
N VAL A 865 26.52 -46.21 18.90
CA VAL A 865 27.05 -46.61 17.59
C VAL A 865 28.53 -46.94 17.75
N VAL A 866 28.93 -48.13 17.32
CA VAL A 866 30.33 -48.55 17.17
C VAL A 866 30.62 -48.62 15.68
N TRP A 867 31.64 -47.87 15.23
CA TRP A 867 32.08 -47.86 13.84
C TRP A 867 33.08 -48.98 13.58
N ASP A 868 32.77 -49.86 12.63
CA ASP A 868 33.55 -51.04 12.30
C ASP A 868 34.54 -50.77 11.15
N VAL A 869 34.11 -49.99 10.16
CA VAL A 869 34.87 -49.67 8.94
C VAL A 869 34.75 -48.17 8.63
N GLU A 870 35.83 -47.58 8.13
CA GLU A 870 35.91 -46.18 7.67
C GLU A 870 36.71 -46.10 6.38
N GLU A 871 36.18 -45.40 5.37
CA GLU A 871 36.82 -45.19 4.06
C GLU A 871 36.74 -43.72 3.63
N GLU A 872 37.80 -43.23 2.97
CA GLU A 872 37.83 -41.88 2.37
C GLU A 872 37.36 -41.95 0.91
N VAL A 873 36.38 -41.12 0.54
CA VAL A 873 35.82 -41.02 -0.81
C VAL A 873 36.02 -39.62 -1.36
N ARG A 874 36.63 -39.54 -2.55
CA ARG A 874 36.76 -38.29 -3.32
C ARG A 874 35.77 -38.27 -4.46
N ILE A 875 35.17 -37.11 -4.69
CA ILE A 875 34.11 -36.91 -5.68
C ILE A 875 34.54 -35.79 -6.61
N HIS A 876 34.61 -36.10 -7.90
CA HIS A 876 34.91 -35.11 -8.92
C HIS A 876 33.62 -34.35 -9.31
N GLU A 877 33.75 -33.08 -9.68
CA GLU A 877 32.62 -32.20 -10.00
C GLU A 877 31.74 -32.74 -11.15
N GLY A 878 32.36 -33.35 -12.16
CA GLY A 878 31.63 -34.02 -13.24
C GLY A 878 30.73 -35.17 -12.77
N ASP A 879 31.07 -35.84 -11.66
CA ASP A 879 30.25 -36.93 -11.11
C ASP A 879 28.99 -36.37 -10.45
N VAL A 880 29.11 -35.21 -9.79
CA VAL A 880 27.99 -34.47 -9.19
C VAL A 880 27.04 -33.93 -10.26
N MET A 881 27.58 -33.30 -11.31
CA MET A 881 26.77 -32.65 -12.35
C MET A 881 26.05 -33.66 -13.26
N GLU A 882 26.67 -34.81 -13.52
CA GLU A 882 26.07 -35.86 -14.36
C GLU A 882 25.26 -36.89 -13.55
N GLY A 883 25.43 -36.94 -12.24
CA GLY A 883 24.79 -37.91 -11.36
C GLY A 883 25.40 -39.31 -11.48
N ARG A 884 26.73 -39.40 -11.63
CA ARG A 884 27.43 -40.67 -11.83
C ARG A 884 27.50 -41.47 -10.55
N THR A 885 27.62 -42.79 -10.73
CA THR A 885 27.73 -43.76 -9.64
C THR A 885 29.18 -44.04 -9.28
N ILE A 886 29.50 -43.94 -8.00
CA ILE A 886 30.77 -44.26 -7.36
C ILE A 886 30.53 -45.48 -6.47
N LYS A 887 31.31 -46.54 -6.66
CA LYS A 887 31.18 -47.80 -5.91
C LYS A 887 32.19 -47.89 -4.78
N VAL A 888 31.72 -48.13 -3.56
CA VAL A 888 32.56 -48.24 -2.35
C VAL A 888 32.03 -49.38 -1.48
N ASP A 889 32.76 -50.48 -1.33
CA ASP A 889 32.31 -51.59 -0.48
C ASP A 889 32.88 -51.43 0.95
N LEU A 890 32.03 -51.60 1.97
CA LEU A 890 32.32 -51.46 3.40
C LEU A 890 32.18 -52.84 4.08
N LEU A 891 33.03 -53.79 3.68
CA LEU A 891 32.96 -55.20 4.09
C LEU A 891 33.98 -55.58 5.17
#